data_AF-A0A1V1W888-F1
#
_entry.id   AF-A0A1V1W888-F1
#
_cell.length_a   1.000
_cell.length_b   1.000
_cell.length_c   1.000
_cell.angle_alpha   90.00
_cell.angle_beta   90.00
_cell.angle_gamma   90.00
#
_symmetry.space_group_name_H-M   'P 1'
#
loop_
_entity.id
_entity.type
_entity.pdbx_description
1 polymer ?
#
loop_
_entity_poly.entity_id
_entity_poly.type
_entity_poly.pdbx_seq_one_letter_code
_entity_poly.pdbx_strand_id
1 'polypeptide(L)'
;MVTRRQWAAEYTVLACLLVLAAQTVALLTLTQREDAGRPHQAPIVVTAPAVVAQSLADQADAMPDEPFDASWTEDVDEARAAVRDGAAVAAVLVDLRTTHDVVLVNARNDRDLNRAVADRLTSIGTARERTTEVQEIAPSADDDPAGRVRVFVLLCGLFGFGAVVAISLVRGPFARTAGLGVLRIGGLGVVSLGAASVLQLLPATALGGNDPAVIALGAGYGLTLGVITLAVEALAGLVGLAAVAATYFVLATPLLSGTSPYLLPPPWATLSPWSPTGAMQAAVADVAYFDPGRSTRSILLVAAWALLAVVVLLLARQFRRRAGEDPVEPKPAMPLRHWRLRVLGAVLPLAAVVALTIAVLPAPGVVAAERLPSLASETTCVDPGRIPRDVAEINHEIATLQGSPAFQGADVGADVRLQDGRFALVFGDTLRGESFDGPRFVRNSMMLWDEDCVSVVLPHNKGALIPDRLDGVGYWPMSVGVAHQPGYDLVLVSAQRVKTTGGGSFGFDNLGPALAVFVVHEGGTPQLIATEDVGPDSADKSRPEWGAALTVDAGWLYLYGTANPEEPGVFGFSLQVARVRPDDVLEASQWRYWDGATWQTDPDRAAELIPAVGGVSQTLSVFHRGDRWYALSKQDGDLGAELVFWTAPGPTGPFTVTAPVATAPSDPGSGAVRYMPLAHPSMFPEAGSVVASYSRNNTDFAKVLADPTLYRPRFLRLPLPD
;
A
#
# COMPACT_ATOMS: atom_id res chain seq x y z
N MET A 1 49.15 46.17 7.73
CA MET A 1 48.80 45.17 8.76
C MET A 1 47.45 45.42 9.45
N VAL A 2 46.89 46.63 9.43
CA VAL A 2 45.56 46.94 10.03
C VAL A 2 44.39 46.37 9.19
N THR A 3 44.51 46.38 7.86
CA THR A 3 43.46 45.90 6.94
C THR A 3 43.19 44.38 7.04
N ARG A 4 44.22 43.52 7.08
CA ARG A 4 44.03 42.05 7.19
C ARG A 4 43.33 41.59 8.48
N ARG A 5 43.42 42.36 9.57
CA ARG A 5 42.79 42.03 10.87
C ARG A 5 41.33 42.43 10.96
N GLN A 6 40.92 43.53 10.30
CA GLN A 6 39.51 43.92 10.20
C GLN A 6 38.71 42.93 9.34
N TRP A 7 39.30 42.51 8.21
CA TRP A 7 38.65 41.57 7.29
C TRP A 7 38.39 40.22 7.98
N ALA A 8 39.36 39.69 8.74
CA ALA A 8 39.18 38.45 9.49
C ALA A 8 38.08 38.53 10.59
N ALA A 9 37.88 39.70 11.20
CA ALA A 9 36.81 39.91 12.19
C ALA A 9 35.43 40.01 11.51
N GLU A 10 35.34 40.72 10.38
CA GLU A 10 34.11 40.84 9.59
C GLU A 10 33.65 39.49 9.01
N TYR A 11 34.57 38.67 8.48
CA TYR A 11 34.23 37.32 7.99
C TYR A 11 33.80 36.37 9.13
N THR A 12 34.34 36.54 10.34
CA THR A 12 33.94 35.73 11.50
C THR A 12 32.52 36.09 11.94
N VAL A 13 32.19 37.39 11.99
CA VAL A 13 30.84 37.87 12.31
C VAL A 13 29.84 37.43 11.24
N LEU A 14 30.20 37.56 9.95
CA LEU A 14 29.38 37.11 8.83
C LEU A 14 29.12 35.60 8.89
N ALA A 15 30.13 34.78 9.19
CA ALA A 15 29.97 33.35 9.35
C ALA A 15 29.07 32.99 10.54
N CYS A 16 29.20 33.67 11.68
CA CYS A 16 28.29 33.49 12.82
C CYS A 16 26.85 33.88 12.47
N LEU A 17 26.64 34.95 11.70
CA LEU A 17 25.32 35.40 11.26
C LEU A 17 24.70 34.44 10.23
N LEU A 18 25.49 33.92 9.29
CA LEU A 18 25.05 32.89 8.33
C LEU A 18 24.65 31.61 9.02
N VAL A 19 25.44 31.20 10.01
CA VAL A 19 25.12 30.08 10.88
C VAL A 19 23.79 30.33 11.59
N LEU A 20 23.64 31.47 12.27
CA LEU A 20 22.40 31.85 12.98
C LEU A 20 21.18 31.83 12.05
N ALA A 21 21.31 32.42 10.85
CA ALA A 21 20.26 32.44 9.84
C ALA A 21 19.89 31.04 9.36
N ALA A 22 20.87 30.16 9.14
CA ALA A 22 20.63 28.76 8.82
C ALA A 22 19.90 28.03 9.97
N GLN A 23 20.19 28.36 11.23
CA GLN A 23 19.45 27.82 12.38
C GLN A 23 18.00 28.29 12.36
N THR A 24 17.77 29.60 12.16
CA THR A 24 16.41 30.17 12.12
C THR A 24 15.58 29.56 10.99
N VAL A 25 16.18 29.36 9.81
CA VAL A 25 15.50 28.69 8.69
C VAL A 25 15.18 27.23 9.04
N ALA A 26 16.12 26.47 9.60
CA ALA A 26 15.86 25.08 10.00
C ALA A 26 14.72 24.98 11.04
N LEU A 27 14.74 25.83 12.08
CA LEU A 27 13.68 25.92 13.10
C LEU A 27 12.33 26.33 12.52
N LEU A 28 12.29 27.27 11.57
CA LEU A 28 11.06 27.65 10.87
C LEU A 28 10.52 26.49 10.02
N THR A 29 11.37 25.74 9.32
CA THR A 29 10.91 24.58 8.52
C THR A 29 10.36 23.43 9.36
N LEU A 30 10.76 23.33 10.63
CA LEU A 30 10.24 22.33 11.58
C LEU A 30 8.92 22.76 12.23
N THR A 31 8.67 24.07 12.33
CA THR A 31 7.49 24.63 13.02
C THR A 31 6.37 25.10 12.08
N GLN A 32 6.64 25.28 10.79
CA GLN A 32 5.70 25.86 9.81
C GLN A 32 5.06 24.89 8.81
N ARG A 33 4.89 23.60 9.13
CA ARG A 33 4.12 22.70 8.25
C ARG A 33 2.95 22.03 8.95
N GLU A 34 1.82 22.03 8.24
CA GLU A 34 0.58 21.30 8.54
C GLU A 34 0.82 19.78 8.69
N ASP A 35 2.00 19.29 8.28
CA ASP A 35 2.42 17.88 8.29
C ASP A 35 3.21 17.46 9.54
N ALA A 36 3.53 18.38 10.46
CA ALA A 36 4.31 18.03 11.65
C ALA A 36 3.58 16.99 12.52
N GLY A 37 4.19 15.81 12.70
CA GLY A 37 3.62 14.71 13.48
C GLY A 37 2.80 13.70 12.67
N ARG A 38 2.73 13.82 11.33
CA ARG A 38 2.19 12.77 10.46
C ARG A 38 3.28 11.73 10.13
N PRO A 39 2.95 10.43 10.14
CA PRO A 39 3.85 9.40 9.61
C PRO A 39 4.17 9.67 8.13
N HIS A 40 5.42 9.44 7.75
CA HIS A 40 5.89 9.45 6.37
C HIS A 40 6.80 8.25 6.14
N GLN A 41 6.46 7.42 5.14
CA GLN A 41 7.17 6.18 4.79
C GLN A 41 7.47 5.31 6.01
N ALA A 42 6.51 5.25 6.95
CA ALA A 42 6.65 4.44 8.15
C ALA A 42 6.43 2.97 7.78
N PRO A 43 7.40 2.06 8.00
CA PRO A 43 7.30 0.69 7.53
C PRO A 43 6.24 -0.07 8.32
N ILE A 44 5.20 -0.57 7.65
CA ILE A 44 4.14 -1.37 8.28
C ILE A 44 4.01 -2.73 7.60
N VAL A 45 3.44 -3.69 8.32
CA VAL A 45 3.07 -5.01 7.76
C VAL A 45 1.56 -5.21 7.90
N VAL A 46 0.89 -5.55 6.82
CA VAL A 46 -0.53 -5.95 6.84
C VAL A 46 -0.63 -7.48 6.82
N THR A 47 -1.40 -8.04 7.75
CA THR A 47 -1.62 -9.48 7.84
C THR A 47 -3.08 -9.82 7.61
N ALA A 48 -3.33 -10.60 6.56
CA ALA A 48 -4.62 -11.16 6.15
C ALA A 48 -4.34 -12.31 5.14
N PRO A 49 -5.35 -13.02 4.61
CA PRO A 49 -5.16 -13.87 3.42
C PRO A 49 -4.54 -13.07 2.27
N ALA A 50 -3.66 -13.69 1.46
CA ALA A 50 -2.76 -13.01 0.52
C ALA A 50 -3.44 -11.94 -0.32
N VAL A 51 -4.55 -12.27 -1.00
CA VAL A 51 -5.31 -11.33 -1.84
C VAL A 51 -5.70 -10.06 -1.08
N VAL A 52 -6.13 -10.24 0.17
CA VAL A 52 -6.62 -9.14 1.00
C VAL A 52 -5.45 -8.36 1.60
N ALA A 53 -4.43 -9.06 2.09
CA ALA A 53 -3.26 -8.43 2.68
C ALA A 53 -2.49 -7.59 1.66
N GLN A 54 -2.29 -8.13 0.46
CA GLN A 54 -1.67 -7.43 -0.66
C GLN A 54 -2.47 -6.19 -1.07
N SER A 55 -3.77 -6.34 -1.35
CA SER A 55 -4.61 -5.19 -1.73
C SER A 55 -4.60 -4.09 -0.68
N LEU A 56 -4.68 -4.45 0.61
CA LEU A 56 -4.65 -3.48 1.70
C LEU A 56 -3.28 -2.81 1.87
N ALA A 57 -2.18 -3.54 1.65
CA ALA A 57 -0.84 -2.97 1.66
C ALA A 57 -0.62 -2.01 0.48
N ASP A 58 -0.97 -2.43 -0.73
CA ASP A 58 -0.87 -1.59 -1.94
C ASP A 58 -1.71 -0.32 -1.82
N GLN A 59 -2.92 -0.42 -1.24
CA GLN A 59 -3.75 0.74 -0.92
C GLN A 59 -3.13 1.66 0.13
N ALA A 60 -2.39 1.10 1.11
CA ALA A 60 -1.71 1.89 2.14
C ALA A 60 -0.51 2.66 1.57
N ASP A 61 0.22 2.04 0.64
CA ASP A 61 1.34 2.65 -0.09
C ASP A 61 0.90 3.72 -1.08
N ALA A 62 -0.24 3.50 -1.75
CA ALA A 62 -0.79 4.44 -2.71
C ALA A 62 -1.49 5.66 -2.05
N MET A 63 -1.51 5.76 -0.72
CA MET A 63 -2.18 6.87 -0.04
C MET A 63 -1.51 8.22 -0.34
N PRO A 64 -2.30 9.31 -0.48
CA PRO A 64 -1.76 10.66 -0.52
C PRO A 64 -0.84 10.93 0.68
N ASP A 65 0.25 11.67 0.45
CA ASP A 65 1.31 12.02 1.42
C ASP A 65 2.23 10.87 1.87
N GLU A 66 2.11 9.68 1.26
CA GLU A 66 2.95 8.49 1.47
C GLU A 66 3.21 8.20 2.97
N PRO A 67 2.16 7.98 3.78
CA PRO A 67 2.32 7.83 5.23
C PRO A 67 3.04 6.54 5.63
N PHE A 68 2.95 5.51 4.80
CA PHE A 68 3.42 4.16 5.08
C PHE A 68 4.30 3.63 3.95
N ASP A 69 5.19 2.72 4.32
CA ASP A 69 5.92 1.80 3.44
C ASP A 69 5.43 0.39 3.82
N ALA A 70 4.37 -0.05 3.17
CA ALA A 70 3.53 -1.16 3.54
C ALA A 70 3.96 -2.43 2.83
N SER A 71 4.19 -3.46 3.63
CA SER A 71 4.40 -4.82 3.16
C SER A 71 3.26 -5.70 3.67
N TRP A 72 3.15 -6.93 3.16
CA TRP A 72 2.13 -7.86 3.58
C TRP A 72 2.69 -9.24 3.85
N THR A 73 1.98 -10.01 4.67
CA THR A 73 2.24 -11.44 4.91
C THR A 73 0.94 -12.13 5.31
N GLU A 74 0.83 -13.43 5.04
CA GLU A 74 -0.26 -14.25 5.59
C GLU A 74 0.04 -14.72 7.03
N ASP A 75 1.31 -14.67 7.45
CA ASP A 75 1.78 -15.20 8.72
C ASP A 75 1.83 -14.13 9.82
N VAL A 76 0.95 -14.29 10.81
CA VAL A 76 0.88 -13.42 12.00
C VAL A 76 2.19 -13.44 12.81
N ASP A 77 2.90 -14.56 12.87
CA ASP A 77 4.15 -14.66 13.62
C ASP A 77 5.31 -13.97 12.89
N GLU A 78 5.31 -13.98 11.55
CA GLU A 78 6.24 -13.18 10.74
C GLU A 78 6.00 -11.68 10.97
N ALA A 79 4.75 -11.22 10.91
CA ALA A 79 4.41 -9.81 11.19
C ALA A 79 4.80 -9.41 12.62
N ARG A 80 4.55 -10.27 13.62
CA ARG A 80 4.96 -10.03 15.00
C ARG A 80 6.48 -9.98 15.17
N ALA A 81 7.21 -10.82 14.45
CA ALA A 81 8.68 -10.79 14.43
C ALA A 81 9.18 -9.49 13.78
N ALA A 82 8.62 -9.09 12.65
CA ALA A 82 8.98 -7.84 11.96
C ALA A 82 8.82 -6.60 12.86
N VAL A 83 7.73 -6.52 13.65
CA VAL A 83 7.53 -5.44 14.62
C VAL A 83 8.48 -5.57 15.82
N ARG A 84 8.69 -6.79 16.34
CA ARG A 84 9.59 -7.04 17.48
C ARG A 84 11.04 -6.65 17.18
N ASP A 85 11.50 -6.98 15.98
CA ASP A 85 12.88 -6.83 15.53
C ASP A 85 13.13 -5.45 14.86
N GLY A 86 12.10 -4.58 14.88
CA GLY A 86 12.17 -3.20 14.39
C GLY A 86 12.19 -3.07 12.86
N ALA A 87 12.03 -4.17 12.12
CA ALA A 87 11.92 -4.16 10.65
C ALA A 87 10.68 -3.37 10.19
N ALA A 88 9.58 -3.49 10.93
CA ALA A 88 8.39 -2.65 10.80
C ALA A 88 8.11 -1.90 12.11
N VAL A 89 7.54 -0.70 12.00
CA VAL A 89 7.16 0.10 13.18
C VAL A 89 5.82 -0.35 13.76
N ALA A 90 4.94 -0.91 12.93
CA ALA A 90 3.67 -1.48 13.31
C ALA A 90 3.25 -2.61 12.37
N ALA A 91 2.33 -3.46 12.82
CA ALA A 91 1.62 -4.41 11.97
C ALA A 91 0.12 -4.35 12.21
N VAL A 92 -0.69 -4.53 11.16
CA VAL A 92 -2.15 -4.58 11.24
C VAL A 92 -2.58 -6.03 10.98
N LEU A 93 -3.11 -6.68 12.00
CA LEU A 93 -3.69 -8.02 11.89
C LEU A 93 -5.17 -7.86 11.58
N VAL A 94 -5.55 -8.12 10.32
CA VAL A 94 -6.93 -7.99 9.83
C VAL A 94 -7.63 -9.33 10.00
N ASP A 95 -8.62 -9.40 10.90
CA ASP A 95 -9.43 -10.61 11.05
C ASP A 95 -10.68 -10.52 10.16
N LEU A 96 -10.67 -11.24 9.04
CA LEU A 96 -11.79 -11.31 8.11
C LEU A 96 -12.99 -12.13 8.60
N ARG A 97 -12.99 -12.61 9.84
CA ARG A 97 -14.18 -13.24 10.45
C ARG A 97 -14.96 -12.25 11.31
N THR A 98 -14.34 -11.13 11.69
CA THR A 98 -14.94 -10.11 12.55
C THR A 98 -14.71 -8.72 11.97
N THR A 99 -15.27 -7.68 12.60
CA THR A 99 -14.93 -6.28 12.31
C THR A 99 -13.88 -5.75 13.29
N HIS A 100 -13.11 -6.63 13.94
CA HIS A 100 -12.12 -6.29 14.94
C HIS A 100 -10.71 -6.62 14.45
N ASP A 101 -9.87 -5.60 14.36
CA ASP A 101 -8.48 -5.69 13.92
C ASP A 101 -7.54 -5.40 15.09
N VAL A 102 -6.33 -5.99 15.05
CA VAL A 102 -5.31 -5.73 16.06
C VAL A 102 -4.13 -4.99 15.42
N VAL A 103 -3.78 -3.83 15.95
CA VAL A 103 -2.57 -3.09 15.57
C VAL A 103 -1.46 -3.40 16.57
N LEU A 104 -0.43 -4.12 16.12
CA LEU A 104 0.77 -4.39 16.89
C LEU A 104 1.74 -3.21 16.77
N VAL A 105 2.20 -2.67 17.89
CA VAL A 105 3.30 -1.69 17.94
C VAL A 105 4.39 -2.17 18.90
N ASN A 106 5.64 -1.77 18.68
CA ASN A 106 6.74 -2.15 19.56
C ASN A 106 6.85 -1.14 20.73
N ALA A 107 6.76 -1.59 21.98
CA ALA A 107 6.90 -0.73 23.17
C ALA A 107 8.28 -0.04 23.28
N ARG A 108 9.28 -0.52 22.52
CA ARG A 108 10.63 0.06 22.45
C ARG A 108 10.79 1.16 21.41
N ASN A 109 9.81 1.33 20.53
CA ASN A 109 9.77 2.44 19.59
C ASN A 109 9.50 3.78 20.30
N ASP A 110 9.67 4.85 19.55
CA ASP A 110 9.26 6.17 20.00
C ASP A 110 7.74 6.22 20.28
N ARG A 111 7.35 6.74 21.45
CA ARG A 111 5.95 6.78 21.89
C ARG A 111 5.07 7.64 20.99
N ASP A 112 5.62 8.74 20.47
CA ASP A 112 4.86 9.63 19.59
C ASP A 112 4.72 9.01 18.20
N LEU A 113 5.72 8.25 17.74
CA LEU A 113 5.59 7.41 16.54
C LEU A 113 4.50 6.36 16.69
N ASN A 114 4.53 5.57 17.77
CA ASN A 114 3.53 4.52 18.00
C ASN A 114 2.13 5.12 18.03
N ARG A 115 1.94 6.25 18.72
CA ARG A 115 0.64 6.94 18.77
C ARG A 115 0.21 7.43 17.38
N ALA A 116 1.09 8.13 16.65
CA ALA A 116 0.75 8.67 15.33
C ALA A 116 0.39 7.58 14.31
N VAL A 117 1.13 6.47 14.30
CA VAL A 117 0.85 5.32 13.44
C VAL A 117 -0.43 4.61 13.85
N ALA A 118 -0.62 4.34 15.14
CA ALA A 118 -1.83 3.68 15.66
C ALA A 118 -3.09 4.53 15.43
N ASP A 119 -3.04 5.83 15.68
CA ASP A 119 -4.16 6.76 15.44
C ASP A 119 -4.51 6.81 13.94
N ARG A 120 -3.51 6.84 13.05
CA ARG A 120 -3.73 6.83 11.61
C ARG A 120 -4.35 5.52 11.14
N LEU A 121 -3.83 4.37 11.58
CA LEU A 121 -4.36 3.05 11.25
C LEU A 121 -5.79 2.86 11.80
N THR A 122 -6.05 3.31 13.04
CA THR A 122 -7.38 3.27 13.66
C THR A 122 -8.38 4.16 12.90
N SER A 123 -7.95 5.34 12.44
CA SER A 123 -8.77 6.21 11.60
C SER A 123 -9.11 5.56 10.26
N ILE A 124 -8.17 4.81 9.67
CA ILE A 124 -8.37 4.07 8.41
C ILE A 124 -9.36 2.91 8.62
N GLY A 125 -9.24 2.19 9.74
CA GLY A 125 -10.16 1.12 10.13
C GLY A 125 -11.58 1.63 10.43
N THR A 126 -11.69 2.74 11.17
CA THR A 126 -12.98 3.37 11.50
C THR A 126 -13.71 3.87 10.26
N ALA A 127 -12.97 4.42 9.28
CA ALA A 127 -13.54 4.80 7.99
C ALA A 127 -14.07 3.60 7.17
N ARG A 128 -13.66 2.39 7.55
CA ARG A 128 -14.13 1.09 7.04
C ARG A 128 -15.06 0.36 8.03
N GLU A 129 -15.65 1.06 9.02
CA GLU A 129 -16.57 0.47 10.03
C GLU A 129 -15.95 -0.72 10.79
N ARG A 130 -14.62 -0.75 10.87
CA ARG A 130 -13.86 -1.71 11.66
C ARG A 130 -13.40 -1.05 12.96
N THR A 131 -13.29 -1.86 14.00
CA THR A 131 -12.74 -1.51 15.31
C THR A 131 -11.30 -1.98 15.39
N THR A 132 -10.44 -1.19 16.01
CA THR A 132 -9.01 -1.51 16.11
C THR A 132 -8.58 -1.55 17.57
N GLU A 133 -7.97 -2.64 18.01
CA GLU A 133 -7.28 -2.73 19.30
C GLU A 133 -5.77 -2.53 19.09
N VAL A 134 -5.19 -1.56 19.81
CA VAL A 134 -3.74 -1.33 19.76
C VAL A 134 -3.07 -2.16 20.84
N GLN A 135 -2.22 -3.10 20.43
CA GLN A 135 -1.47 -3.98 21.33
C GLN A 135 0.02 -3.65 21.25
N GLU A 136 0.60 -3.28 22.40
CA GLU A 136 2.05 -3.12 22.52
C GLU A 136 2.74 -4.47 22.73
N ILE A 137 3.81 -4.72 21.98
CA ILE A 137 4.64 -5.92 22.11
C ILE A 137 6.07 -5.54 22.54
N ALA A 138 6.85 -6.54 22.93
CA ALA A 138 8.26 -6.40 23.34
C ALA A 138 8.45 -5.39 24.50
N PRO A 139 7.81 -5.61 25.68
CA PRO A 139 7.90 -4.69 26.81
C PRO A 139 9.36 -4.39 27.17
N SER A 140 9.58 -3.14 27.60
CA SER A 140 10.88 -2.66 28.08
C SER A 140 10.80 -2.36 29.56
N ALA A 141 11.93 -2.54 30.27
CA ALA A 141 12.07 -2.06 31.65
C ALA A 141 12.27 -0.53 31.70
N ASP A 142 12.59 0.09 30.55
CA ASP A 142 12.80 1.51 30.42
C ASP A 142 11.49 2.19 29.99
N ASP A 143 11.10 3.25 30.68
CA ASP A 143 9.88 4.00 30.34
C ASP A 143 9.95 4.60 28.92
N ASP A 144 11.10 5.16 28.51
CA ASP A 144 11.29 5.74 27.18
C ASP A 144 12.61 5.26 26.55
N PRO A 145 12.62 4.06 25.92
CA PRO A 145 13.82 3.48 25.32
C PRO A 145 14.41 4.37 24.22
N ALA A 146 13.56 4.86 23.31
CA ALA A 146 13.97 5.76 22.23
C ALA A 146 14.56 7.07 22.78
N GLY A 147 13.94 7.66 23.80
CA GLY A 147 14.48 8.82 24.52
C GLY A 147 15.85 8.59 25.10
N ARG A 148 16.08 7.44 25.74
CA ARG A 148 17.39 7.11 26.31
C ARG A 148 18.46 6.95 25.25
N VAL A 149 18.17 6.31 24.11
CA VAL A 149 19.11 6.22 22.97
C VAL A 149 19.53 7.61 22.52
N ARG A 150 18.56 8.52 22.35
CA ARG A 150 18.83 9.92 21.94
C ARG A 150 19.77 10.62 22.93
N VAL A 151 19.46 10.55 24.23
CA VAL A 151 20.27 11.20 25.28
C VAL A 151 21.68 10.61 25.30
N PHE A 152 21.82 9.28 25.23
CA PHE A 152 23.12 8.61 25.21
C PHE A 152 23.99 9.06 24.03
N VAL A 153 23.45 9.04 22.81
CA VAL A 153 24.17 9.45 21.59
C VAL A 153 24.55 10.94 21.64
N LEU A 154 23.62 11.80 22.09
CA LEU A 154 23.88 13.23 22.27
C LEU A 154 25.07 13.49 23.20
N LEU A 155 25.09 12.82 24.36
CA LEU A 155 26.14 13.01 25.35
C LEU A 155 27.47 12.48 24.83
N CYS A 156 27.49 11.34 24.15
CA CYS A 156 28.70 10.81 23.50
C CYS A 156 29.29 11.80 22.48
N GLY A 157 28.45 12.39 21.63
CA GLY A 157 28.88 13.42 20.68
C GLY A 157 29.36 14.70 21.36
N LEU A 158 28.70 15.12 22.45
CA LEU A 158 29.09 16.29 23.24
C LEU A 158 30.46 16.10 23.89
N PHE A 159 30.76 14.92 24.43
CA PHE A 159 32.08 14.59 24.97
C PHE A 159 33.16 14.60 23.88
N GLY A 160 32.85 14.06 22.69
CA GLY A 160 33.74 14.09 21.52
C GLY A 160 34.09 15.52 21.08
N PHE A 161 33.06 16.35 20.89
CA PHE A 161 33.23 17.77 20.56
C PHE A 161 33.96 18.55 21.67
N GLY A 162 33.54 18.37 22.93
CA GLY A 162 34.11 19.04 24.09
C GLY A 162 35.59 18.72 24.31
N ALA A 163 36.01 17.47 24.04
CA ALA A 163 37.41 17.08 24.08
C ALA A 163 38.26 17.88 23.08
N VAL A 164 37.73 18.16 21.88
CA VAL A 164 38.42 18.99 20.89
C VAL A 164 38.51 20.44 21.33
N VAL A 165 37.43 21.00 21.88
CA VAL A 165 37.45 22.34 22.48
C VAL A 165 38.53 22.44 23.57
N ALA A 166 38.61 21.46 24.47
CA ALA A 166 39.63 21.40 25.51
C ALA A 166 41.06 21.32 24.92
N ILE A 167 41.27 20.47 23.92
CA ILE A 167 42.55 20.37 23.19
C ILE A 167 42.92 21.70 22.55
N SER A 168 41.96 22.39 21.92
CA SER A 168 42.16 23.70 21.28
C SER A 168 42.52 24.80 22.28
N LEU A 169 41.89 24.83 23.46
CA LEU A 169 42.16 25.81 24.52
C LEU A 169 43.54 25.63 25.19
N VAL A 170 44.05 24.40 25.24
CA VAL A 170 45.32 24.05 25.90
C VAL A 170 46.49 24.06 24.91
N ARG A 171 46.32 23.45 23.73
CA ARG A 171 47.41 23.19 22.77
C ARG A 171 47.24 23.91 21.43
N GLY A 172 46.17 24.68 21.25
CA GLY A 172 45.87 25.42 20.03
C GLY A 172 45.27 24.56 18.90
N PRO A 173 44.75 25.21 17.85
CA PRO A 173 43.90 24.58 16.83
C PRO A 173 44.63 23.57 15.92
N PHE A 174 45.96 23.61 15.84
CA PHE A 174 46.71 22.81 14.86
C PHE A 174 47.75 21.88 15.50
N ALA A 175 47.85 20.66 14.96
CA ALA A 175 48.91 19.71 15.32
C ALA A 175 50.20 20.04 14.56
N ARG A 176 51.26 20.40 15.30
CA ARG A 176 52.55 20.82 14.73
C ARG A 176 53.29 19.68 14.01
N THR A 177 53.11 18.44 14.44
CA THR A 177 53.75 17.24 13.85
C THR A 177 52.72 16.14 13.57
N ALA A 178 53.07 15.17 12.73
CA ALA A 178 52.17 14.06 12.41
C ALA A 178 51.93 13.18 13.65
N GLY A 179 52.98 12.94 14.45
CA GLY A 179 52.87 12.22 15.72
C GLY A 179 51.94 12.92 16.72
N LEU A 180 51.96 14.26 16.81
CA LEU A 180 51.00 15.01 17.63
C LEU A 180 49.57 14.92 17.11
N GLY A 181 49.37 14.78 15.80
CA GLY A 181 48.06 14.53 15.20
C GLY A 181 47.51 13.16 15.59
N VAL A 182 48.33 12.12 15.47
CA VAL A 182 47.98 10.75 15.90
C VAL A 182 47.67 10.72 17.40
N LEU A 183 48.47 11.40 18.23
CA LEU A 183 48.25 11.47 19.67
C LEU A 183 46.95 12.20 20.05
N ARG A 184 46.53 13.22 19.27
CA ARG A 184 45.23 13.88 19.46
C ARG A 184 44.06 12.95 19.14
N ILE A 185 44.14 12.20 18.04
CA ILE A 185 43.09 11.23 17.66
C ILE A 185 43.03 10.07 18.67
N GLY A 186 44.17 9.53 19.08
CA GLY A 186 44.25 8.47 20.09
C GLY A 186 43.71 8.93 21.46
N GLY A 187 44.07 10.15 21.89
CA GLY A 187 43.54 10.75 23.11
C GLY A 187 42.02 10.98 23.06
N LEU A 188 41.50 11.39 21.91
CA LEU A 188 40.06 11.51 21.69
C LEU A 188 39.37 10.14 21.81
N GLY A 189 39.95 9.08 21.22
CA GLY A 189 39.41 7.72 21.37
C GLY A 189 39.34 7.25 22.82
N VAL A 190 40.38 7.52 23.62
CA VAL A 190 40.38 7.19 25.06
C VAL A 190 39.32 7.98 25.82
N VAL A 191 39.17 9.28 25.56
CA VAL A 191 38.14 10.11 26.20
C VAL A 191 36.73 9.65 25.81
N SER A 192 36.49 9.35 24.53
CA SER A 192 35.20 8.86 24.05
C SER A 192 34.85 7.49 24.63
N LEU A 193 35.81 6.58 24.74
CA LEU A 193 35.61 5.28 25.40
C LEU A 193 35.28 5.44 26.89
N GLY A 194 36.03 6.28 27.60
CA GLY A 194 35.78 6.57 29.01
C GLY A 194 34.40 7.21 29.23
N ALA A 195 34.03 8.18 28.38
CA ALA A 195 32.73 8.83 28.42
C ALA A 195 31.58 7.85 28.18
N ALA A 196 31.63 7.06 27.10
CA ALA A 196 30.60 6.06 26.80
C ALA A 196 30.47 5.01 27.91
N SER A 197 31.59 4.58 28.50
CA SER A 197 31.59 3.64 29.63
C SER A 197 30.92 4.25 30.86
N VAL A 198 31.25 5.49 31.20
CA VAL A 198 30.61 6.20 32.33
C VAL A 198 29.12 6.41 32.08
N LEU A 199 28.71 6.77 30.87
CA LEU A 199 27.30 6.92 30.52
C LEU A 199 26.52 5.61 30.64
N GLN A 200 27.10 4.46 30.25
CA GLN A 200 26.43 3.17 30.48
C GLN A 200 26.30 2.82 31.97
N LEU A 201 27.24 3.24 32.82
CA LEU A 201 27.15 3.02 34.28
C LEU A 201 26.09 3.89 34.98
N LEU A 202 25.63 4.98 34.36
CA LEU A 202 24.64 5.88 34.95
C LEU A 202 23.22 5.38 34.64
N PRO A 203 22.35 5.16 35.65
CA PRO A 203 20.98 4.66 35.43
C PRO A 203 20.13 5.52 34.47
N ALA A 204 20.41 6.81 34.38
CA ALA A 204 19.68 7.74 33.50
C ALA A 204 20.02 7.56 32.01
N THR A 205 21.16 6.93 31.68
CA THR A 205 21.67 6.79 30.30
C THR A 205 22.06 5.37 29.93
N ALA A 206 21.92 4.42 30.86
CA ALA A 206 22.15 3.01 30.63
C ALA A 206 21.13 2.44 29.64
N LEU A 207 21.62 1.70 28.65
CA LEU A 207 20.87 1.04 27.59
C LEU A 207 21.20 -0.46 27.60
N GLY A 208 20.17 -1.31 27.52
CA GLY A 208 20.33 -2.74 27.24
C GLY A 208 21.20 -3.53 28.23
N GLY A 209 21.38 -3.08 29.47
CA GLY A 209 22.12 -3.84 30.49
C GLY A 209 23.65 -3.80 30.38
N ASN A 210 24.25 -2.61 30.20
CA ASN A 210 25.70 -2.38 30.12
C ASN A 210 26.42 -3.14 28.99
N ASP A 211 25.75 -3.30 27.84
CA ASP A 211 26.31 -4.00 26.69
C ASP A 211 27.61 -3.33 26.17
N PRO A 212 28.74 -4.07 26.08
CA PRO A 212 29.98 -3.54 25.52
C PRO A 212 29.85 -3.08 24.06
N ALA A 213 28.92 -3.63 23.28
CA ALA A 213 28.65 -3.19 21.91
C ALA A 213 28.11 -1.75 21.89
N VAL A 214 27.19 -1.41 22.80
CA VAL A 214 26.66 -0.03 22.94
C VAL A 214 27.77 0.94 23.38
N ILE A 215 28.67 0.51 24.27
CA ILE A 215 29.86 1.31 24.65
C ILE A 215 30.74 1.58 23.42
N ALA A 216 31.02 0.55 22.61
CA ALA A 216 31.85 0.67 21.43
C ALA A 216 31.22 1.62 20.38
N LEU A 217 29.90 1.53 20.18
CA LEU A 217 29.15 2.43 19.30
C LEU A 217 29.20 3.88 19.79
N GLY A 218 28.89 4.11 21.08
CA GLY A 218 28.98 5.46 21.68
C GLY A 218 30.39 6.06 21.61
N ALA A 219 31.41 5.25 21.89
CA ALA A 219 32.82 5.67 21.79
C ALA A 219 33.23 5.98 20.35
N GLY A 220 32.83 5.14 19.40
CA GLY A 220 33.06 5.33 17.97
C GLY A 220 32.40 6.60 17.43
N TYR A 221 31.19 6.90 17.88
CA TYR A 221 30.49 8.13 17.55
C TYR A 221 31.20 9.38 18.11
N GLY A 222 31.54 9.37 19.41
CA GLY A 222 32.28 10.47 20.04
C GLY A 222 33.62 10.73 19.35
N LEU A 223 34.34 9.68 18.97
CA LEU A 223 35.56 9.77 18.18
C LEU A 223 35.30 10.40 16.81
N THR A 224 34.27 9.92 16.10
CA THR A 224 33.90 10.44 14.77
C THR A 224 33.61 11.93 14.80
N LEU A 225 32.76 12.37 15.74
CA LEU A 225 32.42 13.79 15.90
C LEU A 225 33.63 14.64 16.28
N GLY A 226 34.49 14.15 17.17
CA GLY A 226 35.71 14.88 17.50
C GLY A 226 36.70 14.94 16.33
N VAL A 227 36.84 13.89 15.51
CA VAL A 227 37.70 13.93 14.31
C VAL A 227 37.14 14.90 13.25
N ILE A 228 35.82 14.92 13.03
CA ILE A 228 35.15 15.93 12.19
C ILE A 228 35.44 17.34 12.72
N THR A 229 35.31 17.53 14.03
CA THR A 229 35.57 18.83 14.68
C THR A 229 37.01 19.27 14.46
N LEU A 230 37.98 18.36 14.64
CA LEU A 230 39.39 18.63 14.36
C LEU A 230 39.63 18.96 12.89
N ALA A 231 38.98 18.27 11.95
CA ALA A 231 39.12 18.49 10.51
C ALA A 231 38.65 19.89 10.11
N VAL A 232 37.48 20.30 10.59
CA VAL A 232 36.89 21.61 10.26
C VAL A 232 37.64 22.74 10.99
N GLU A 233 38.05 22.55 12.25
CA GLU A 233 38.93 23.48 12.96
C GLU A 233 40.28 23.62 12.22
N ALA A 234 40.81 22.52 11.70
CA ALA A 234 42.06 22.52 10.96
C ALA A 234 41.99 23.33 9.65
N LEU A 235 40.80 23.44 9.03
CA LEU A 235 40.55 24.20 7.80
C LEU A 235 40.24 25.68 8.07
N ALA A 236 39.38 25.97 9.03
CA ALA A 236 38.76 27.29 9.21
C ALA A 236 39.01 27.93 10.60
N GLY A 237 39.81 27.29 11.45
CA GLY A 237 40.12 27.80 12.79
C GLY A 237 38.86 27.99 13.64
N LEU A 238 38.71 29.17 14.27
CA LEU A 238 37.59 29.46 15.17
C LEU A 238 36.24 29.41 14.47
N VAL A 239 36.18 29.87 13.21
CA VAL A 239 34.96 29.84 12.40
C VAL A 239 34.54 28.39 12.16
N GLY A 240 35.50 27.50 11.93
CA GLY A 240 35.24 26.08 11.78
C GLY A 240 34.68 25.44 13.06
N LEU A 241 35.25 25.78 14.21
CA LEU A 241 34.77 25.28 15.50
C LEU A 241 33.34 25.75 15.80
N ALA A 242 33.04 27.03 15.54
CA ALA A 242 31.70 27.60 15.70
C ALA A 242 30.69 26.98 14.70
N ALA A 243 31.12 26.73 13.46
CA ALA A 243 30.30 26.06 12.45
C ALA A 243 29.96 24.63 12.87
N VAL A 244 30.92 23.83 13.33
CA VAL A 244 30.65 22.47 13.82
C VAL A 244 29.72 22.49 15.03
N ALA A 245 29.94 23.40 15.98
CA ALA A 245 29.05 23.55 17.13
C ALA A 245 27.61 23.82 16.65
N ALA A 246 27.43 24.79 15.75
CA ALA A 246 26.11 25.13 15.27
C ALA A 246 25.47 24.05 14.40
N THR A 247 26.21 23.41 13.51
CA THR A 247 25.75 22.29 12.69
C THR A 247 25.35 21.11 13.57
N TYR A 248 26.16 20.74 14.55
CA TYR A 248 25.86 19.67 15.50
C TYR A 248 24.57 19.98 16.27
N PHE A 249 24.45 21.18 16.85
CA PHE A 249 23.24 21.53 17.59
C PHE A 249 22.01 21.69 16.68
N VAL A 250 22.12 22.20 15.44
CA VAL A 250 20.97 22.38 14.52
C VAL A 250 20.49 21.09 13.90
N LEU A 251 21.38 20.28 13.32
CA LEU A 251 21.00 18.98 12.74
C LEU A 251 20.58 18.00 13.82
N ALA A 252 21.11 18.13 15.04
CA ALA A 252 20.64 17.33 16.15
C ALA A 252 19.32 17.89 16.74
N THR A 253 18.97 19.17 16.64
CA THR A 253 17.75 19.73 17.29
C THR A 253 16.47 18.92 17.00
N PRO A 254 16.11 18.56 15.75
CA PRO A 254 14.94 17.69 15.49
C PRO A 254 15.09 16.27 16.07
N LEU A 255 16.30 15.72 16.01
CA LEU A 255 16.64 14.40 16.59
C LEU A 255 16.77 14.43 18.13
N LEU A 256 16.82 15.62 18.71
CA LEU A 256 16.94 15.90 20.14
C LEU A 256 15.61 16.34 20.75
N SER A 257 14.70 16.91 19.97
CA SER A 257 13.34 17.25 20.38
C SER A 257 12.44 16.02 20.56
N GLY A 258 12.95 14.81 20.27
CA GLY A 258 12.27 13.55 20.54
C GLY A 258 11.51 12.96 19.36
N THR A 259 11.54 13.60 18.19
CA THR A 259 10.72 13.20 17.05
C THR A 259 11.40 12.08 16.26
N SER A 260 10.68 10.96 16.05
CA SER A 260 11.13 9.89 15.14
C SER A 260 11.41 10.43 13.72
N PRO A 261 12.41 9.93 12.98
CA PRO A 261 12.64 10.31 11.59
C PRO A 261 11.39 10.19 10.71
N TYR A 262 10.54 9.21 10.99
CA TYR A 262 9.27 8.97 10.30
C TYR A 262 8.18 10.01 10.58
N LEU A 263 8.38 10.92 11.54
CA LEU A 263 7.48 12.02 11.86
C LEU A 263 8.04 13.39 11.46
N LEU A 264 9.25 13.42 10.88
CA LEU A 264 9.89 14.66 10.45
C LEU A 264 9.37 15.06 9.06
N PRO A 265 9.03 16.34 8.85
CA PRO A 265 8.60 16.79 7.53
C PRO A 265 9.79 16.78 6.52
N PRO A 266 9.53 16.63 5.21
CA PRO A 266 10.58 16.76 4.19
C PRO A 266 11.29 18.12 4.27
N PRO A 267 12.61 18.22 4.07
CA PRO A 267 13.55 17.14 3.70
C PRO A 267 14.18 16.42 4.90
N TRP A 268 13.69 16.61 6.13
CA TRP A 268 14.36 16.11 7.33
C TRP A 268 14.22 14.59 7.53
N ALA A 269 13.08 14.01 7.16
CA ALA A 269 12.89 12.55 7.11
C ALA A 269 13.95 11.88 6.22
N THR A 270 14.30 12.48 5.08
CA THR A 270 15.26 11.91 4.15
C THR A 270 16.71 12.24 4.49
N LEU A 271 17.00 13.40 5.08
CA LEU A 271 18.38 13.81 5.41
C LEU A 271 18.89 13.25 6.75
N SER A 272 18.02 13.11 7.74
CA SER A 272 18.43 12.74 9.09
C SER A 272 19.09 11.35 9.19
N PRO A 273 18.65 10.29 8.47
CA PRO A 273 19.29 8.98 8.53
C PRO A 273 20.71 8.96 7.94
N TRP A 274 21.04 9.93 7.07
CA TRP A 274 22.37 10.04 6.46
C TRP A 274 23.36 10.84 7.30
N SER A 275 22.87 11.53 8.33
CA SER A 275 23.71 12.27 9.26
C SER A 275 24.45 11.29 10.19
N PRO A 276 25.67 11.62 10.65
CA PRO A 276 26.38 10.79 11.63
C PRO A 276 25.53 10.54 12.90
N THR A 277 24.75 11.52 13.32
CA THR A 277 23.90 11.45 14.52
C THR A 277 22.73 10.51 14.33
N GLY A 278 21.94 10.68 13.26
CA GLY A 278 20.78 9.83 12.98
C GLY A 278 21.18 8.37 12.73
N ALA A 279 22.27 8.16 11.98
CA ALA A 279 22.83 6.83 11.78
C ALA A 279 23.25 6.17 13.10
N MET A 280 23.91 6.91 13.99
CA MET A 280 24.30 6.36 15.29
C MET A 280 23.11 6.07 16.20
N GLN A 281 22.07 6.92 16.20
CA GLN A 281 20.84 6.65 16.95
C GLN A 281 20.18 5.35 16.47
N ALA A 282 20.09 5.14 15.15
CA ALA A 282 19.58 3.88 14.59
C ALA A 282 20.44 2.67 15.00
N ALA A 283 21.77 2.76 14.86
CA ALA A 283 22.67 1.65 15.22
C ALA A 283 22.60 1.27 16.70
N VAL A 284 22.53 2.26 17.60
CA VAL A 284 22.41 2.02 19.04
C VAL A 284 21.04 1.45 19.39
N ALA A 285 19.96 1.95 18.77
CA ALA A 285 18.62 1.40 18.97
C ALA A 285 18.54 -0.06 18.53
N ASP A 286 19.07 -0.37 17.33
CA ASP A 286 19.09 -1.73 16.78
C ASP A 286 19.83 -2.70 17.70
N VAL A 287 21.03 -2.34 18.18
CA VAL A 287 21.83 -3.20 19.07
C VAL A 287 21.23 -3.32 20.47
N ALA A 288 20.66 -2.25 21.02
CA ALA A 288 20.17 -2.23 22.39
C ALA A 288 18.76 -2.84 22.56
N TYR A 289 17.90 -2.73 21.54
CA TYR A 289 16.46 -2.98 21.68
C TYR A 289 15.84 -3.81 20.55
N PHE A 290 16.45 -3.88 19.36
CA PHE A 290 15.93 -4.59 18.19
C PHE A 290 16.91 -5.66 17.68
N ASP A 291 16.99 -5.89 16.36
CA ASP A 291 17.97 -6.81 15.75
C ASP A 291 19.32 -6.12 15.46
N PRO A 292 20.43 -6.57 16.09
CA PRO A 292 21.77 -6.06 15.81
C PRO A 292 22.20 -6.17 14.33
N GLY A 293 21.66 -7.12 13.55
CA GLY A 293 21.99 -7.31 12.13
C GLY A 293 21.72 -6.07 11.27
N ARG A 294 20.68 -5.29 11.63
CA ARG A 294 20.26 -4.08 10.93
C ARG A 294 21.23 -2.91 11.08
N SER A 295 22.02 -2.90 12.16
CA SER A 295 22.94 -1.80 12.48
C SER A 295 24.10 -1.63 11.47
N THR A 296 24.37 -2.65 10.64
CA THR A 296 25.53 -2.70 9.71
C THR A 296 25.61 -1.47 8.81
N ARG A 297 24.52 -1.08 8.16
CA ARG A 297 24.48 0.08 7.25
C ARG A 297 24.85 1.38 7.99
N SER A 298 24.25 1.57 9.15
CA SER A 298 24.46 2.75 9.99
C SER A 298 25.89 2.86 10.52
N ILE A 299 26.48 1.73 10.94
CA ILE A 299 27.88 1.66 11.39
C ILE A 299 28.83 1.99 10.25
N LEU A 300 28.62 1.43 9.06
CA LEU A 300 29.43 1.71 7.88
C LEU A 300 29.37 3.19 7.48
N LEU A 301 28.20 3.81 7.59
CA LEU A 301 28.01 5.23 7.30
C LEU A 301 28.80 6.11 8.27
N VAL A 302 28.72 5.85 9.57
CA VAL A 302 29.51 6.59 10.59
C VAL A 302 31.02 6.38 10.36
N ALA A 303 31.44 5.16 10.03
CA ALA A 303 32.83 4.86 9.70
C ALA A 303 33.31 5.62 8.44
N ALA A 304 32.46 5.75 7.41
CA ALA A 304 32.75 6.53 6.21
C ALA A 304 32.93 8.02 6.52
N TRP A 305 32.10 8.60 7.40
CA TRP A 305 32.25 9.96 7.89
C TRP A 305 33.56 10.18 8.65
N ALA A 306 33.94 9.23 9.52
CA ALA A 306 35.20 9.28 10.23
C ALA A 306 36.39 9.23 9.26
N LEU A 307 36.35 8.33 8.27
CA LEU A 307 37.39 8.19 7.26
C LEU A 307 37.53 9.48 6.42
N LEU A 308 36.41 10.05 5.97
CA LEU A 308 36.40 11.31 5.23
C LEU A 308 37.04 12.44 6.04
N ALA A 309 36.72 12.55 7.32
CA ALA A 309 37.31 13.56 8.21
C ALA A 309 38.83 13.38 8.39
N VAL A 310 39.32 12.12 8.48
CA VAL A 310 40.76 11.82 8.51
C VAL A 310 41.43 12.23 7.20
N VAL A 311 40.83 11.94 6.05
CA VAL A 311 41.36 12.35 4.74
C VAL A 311 41.46 13.87 4.64
N VAL A 312 40.41 14.60 5.07
CA VAL A 312 40.42 16.07 5.11
C VAL A 312 41.55 16.59 6.01
N LEU A 313 41.79 15.99 7.17
CA LEU A 313 42.91 16.34 8.04
C LEU A 313 44.28 16.15 7.37
N LEU A 314 44.46 15.04 6.63
CA LEU A 314 45.69 14.76 5.90
C LEU A 314 45.91 15.75 4.75
N LEU A 315 44.87 16.06 3.98
CA LEU A 315 44.93 17.04 2.89
C LEU A 315 45.20 18.45 3.43
N ALA A 316 44.50 18.87 4.48
CA ALA A 316 44.72 20.17 5.14
C ALA A 316 46.15 20.31 5.68
N ARG A 317 46.78 19.21 6.08
CA ARG A 317 48.20 19.16 6.46
C ARG A 317 49.12 19.27 5.24
N GLN A 318 48.82 18.56 4.15
CA GLN A 318 49.62 18.57 2.93
C GLN A 318 49.61 19.94 2.24
N PHE A 319 48.45 20.60 2.17
CA PHE A 319 48.34 21.95 1.62
C PHE A 319 49.16 22.98 2.40
N ARG A 320 49.14 22.93 3.75
CA ARG A 320 49.97 23.81 4.58
C ARG A 320 51.46 23.58 4.41
N ARG A 321 51.89 22.32 4.32
CA ARG A 321 53.29 21.97 4.00
C ARG A 321 53.72 22.54 2.65
N ARG A 322 52.87 22.39 1.61
CA ARG A 322 53.15 22.93 0.27
C ARG A 322 53.15 24.45 0.22
N ALA A 323 52.37 25.13 1.06
CA ALA A 323 52.35 26.58 1.18
C ALA A 323 53.61 27.18 1.86
N GLY A 324 54.58 26.35 2.26
CA GLY A 324 55.84 26.82 2.85
C GLY A 324 55.74 27.24 4.32
N GLU A 325 54.67 26.86 5.03
CA GLU A 325 54.58 27.00 6.48
C GLU A 325 55.41 25.90 7.19
N ASP A 326 56.74 25.92 7.01
CA ASP A 326 57.67 25.10 7.80
C ASP A 326 58.05 25.81 9.11
N PRO A 327 58.46 25.08 10.17
CA PRO A 327 58.35 25.50 11.56
C PRO A 327 59.51 26.41 12.01
N VAL A 328 59.62 27.61 11.43
CA VAL A 328 60.37 28.69 12.09
C VAL A 328 59.40 29.32 13.08
N GLU A 329 59.64 29.05 14.36
CA GLU A 329 58.93 29.54 15.55
C GLU A 329 57.95 30.70 15.27
N PRO A 330 56.65 30.42 15.05
CA PRO A 330 55.71 31.49 14.81
C PRO A 330 55.45 32.15 16.16
N LYS A 331 55.89 33.41 16.32
CA LYS A 331 55.32 34.31 17.33
C LYS A 331 53.80 34.15 17.21
N PRO A 332 53.08 33.69 18.25
CA PRO A 332 51.66 33.44 18.13
C PRO A 332 50.99 34.77 17.74
N ALA A 333 50.29 34.79 16.60
CA ALA A 333 49.66 35.99 16.07
C ALA A 333 48.65 36.64 17.06
N MET A 334 48.28 35.89 18.11
CA MET A 334 47.63 36.36 19.35
C MET A 334 48.06 35.51 20.57
N PRO A 335 48.21 36.10 21.78
CA PRO A 335 48.42 35.36 23.02
C PRO A 335 47.26 34.38 23.33
N LEU A 336 47.55 33.18 23.85
CA LEU A 336 46.58 32.14 24.23
C LEU A 336 45.37 32.67 25.05
N ARG A 337 45.59 33.69 25.89
CA ARG A 337 44.54 34.35 26.68
C ARG A 337 43.45 35.00 25.80
N HIS A 338 43.80 35.60 24.67
CA HIS A 338 42.85 36.23 23.75
C HIS A 338 42.11 35.20 22.87
N TRP A 339 42.76 34.08 22.54
CA TRP A 339 42.12 32.94 21.88
C TRP A 339 41.05 32.33 22.79
N ARG A 340 41.36 32.10 24.07
CA ARG A 340 40.42 31.58 25.08
C ARG A 340 39.17 32.45 25.23
N LEU A 341 39.34 33.78 25.28
CA LEU A 341 38.21 34.73 25.36
C LEU A 341 37.31 34.70 24.11
N ARG A 342 37.88 34.51 22.91
CA ARG A 342 37.11 34.42 21.66
C ARG A 342 36.37 33.08 21.50
N VAL A 343 36.97 31.97 21.92
CA VAL A 343 36.30 30.65 21.93
C VAL A 343 35.13 30.67 22.91
N LEU A 344 35.34 31.14 24.15
CA LEU A 344 34.28 31.26 25.15
C LEU A 344 33.17 32.21 24.70
N GLY A 345 33.52 33.37 24.12
CA GLY A 345 32.57 34.36 23.61
C GLY A 345 31.78 33.92 22.37
N ALA A 346 32.21 32.91 21.62
CA ALA A 346 31.47 32.39 20.46
C ALA A 346 30.62 31.15 20.80
N VAL A 347 31.12 30.26 21.66
CA VAL A 347 30.48 28.97 21.95
C VAL A 347 29.40 29.08 23.04
N LEU A 348 29.62 29.87 24.09
CA LEU A 348 28.67 29.99 25.21
C LEU A 348 27.33 30.65 24.83
N PRO A 349 27.29 31.76 24.05
CA PRO A 349 26.02 32.36 23.64
C PRO A 349 25.23 31.43 22.72
N LEU A 350 25.91 30.69 21.83
CA LEU A 350 25.29 29.72 20.94
C LEU A 350 24.66 28.56 21.74
N ALA A 351 25.37 28.03 22.74
CA ALA A 351 24.84 27.00 23.63
C ALA A 351 23.63 27.50 24.45
N ALA A 352 23.66 28.75 24.92
CA ALA A 352 22.56 29.36 25.66
C ALA A 352 21.32 29.59 24.77
N VAL A 353 21.50 30.03 23.52
CA VAL A 353 20.42 30.20 22.55
C VAL A 353 19.78 28.85 22.23
N VAL A 354 20.59 27.80 21.99
CA VAL A 354 20.08 26.43 21.75
C VAL A 354 19.28 25.91 22.93
N ALA A 355 19.79 26.06 24.17
CA ALA A 355 19.07 25.63 25.37
C ALA A 355 17.74 26.38 25.57
N LEU A 356 17.70 27.68 25.27
CA LEU A 356 16.49 28.49 25.34
C LEU A 356 15.47 28.09 24.26
N THR A 357 15.95 27.69 23.07
CA THR A 357 15.09 27.29 21.94
C THR A 357 14.41 25.94 22.21
N ILE A 358 15.14 25.00 22.82
CA ILE A 358 14.60 23.71 23.28
C ILE A 358 13.51 23.90 24.35
N ALA A 359 13.67 24.89 25.23
CA ALA A 359 12.74 25.14 26.32
C ALA A 359 11.42 25.83 25.90
N VAL A 360 11.33 26.39 24.69
CA VAL A 360 10.24 27.28 24.26
C VAL A 360 9.35 26.68 23.15
N LEU A 361 9.73 25.55 22.54
CA LEU A 361 8.93 24.92 21.48
C LEU A 361 7.70 24.18 22.06
N PRO A 362 6.47 24.58 21.70
CA PRO A 362 5.26 23.86 22.10
C PRO A 362 5.09 22.57 21.30
N ALA A 363 4.57 21.53 21.94
CA ALA A 363 4.19 20.28 21.30
C ALA A 363 2.97 20.51 20.37
N PRO A 364 3.03 20.15 19.07
CA PRO A 364 1.92 20.35 18.15
C PRO A 364 0.79 19.35 18.45
N GLY A 365 -0.43 19.88 18.56
CA GLY A 365 -1.66 19.11 18.70
C GLY A 365 -2.09 18.51 17.36
N VAL A 366 -2.58 17.28 17.44
CA VAL A 366 -2.99 16.43 16.31
C VAL A 366 -4.19 17.05 15.57
N VAL A 367 -4.04 17.31 14.28
CA VAL A 367 -5.14 17.67 13.37
C VAL A 367 -5.59 16.41 12.63
N ALA A 368 -6.88 16.11 12.75
CA ALA A 368 -7.55 14.95 12.18
C ALA A 368 -7.32 14.86 10.65
N ALA A 369 -7.05 13.64 10.19
CA ALA A 369 -6.82 13.34 8.79
C ALA A 369 -8.13 13.06 8.03
N GLU A 370 -8.08 13.32 6.74
CA GLU A 370 -9.18 13.21 5.78
C GLU A 370 -9.61 11.74 5.56
N ARG A 371 -10.91 11.55 5.25
CA ARG A 371 -11.58 10.24 5.15
C ARG A 371 -11.19 9.53 3.86
N LEU A 372 -10.75 8.28 3.97
CA LEU A 372 -10.72 7.33 2.85
C LEU A 372 -12.10 6.66 2.72
N PRO A 373 -12.69 6.56 1.52
CA PRO A 373 -13.95 5.86 1.34
C PRO A 373 -13.70 4.41 0.93
N SER A 374 -14.45 3.48 1.52
CA SER A 374 -15.45 2.68 0.80
C SER A 374 -16.00 1.63 1.76
N LEU A 375 -17.25 1.80 2.12
CA LEU A 375 -18.07 0.76 2.74
C LEU A 375 -19.32 0.65 1.90
N ALA A 376 -19.69 -0.58 1.57
CA ALA A 376 -20.98 -0.85 0.98
C ALA A 376 -22.00 -1.10 2.10
N SER A 377 -23.19 -0.55 1.93
CA SER A 377 -24.37 -0.82 2.75
C SER A 377 -25.45 -1.46 1.88
N GLU A 378 -26.43 -2.08 2.51
CA GLU A 378 -27.60 -2.62 1.82
C GLU A 378 -28.76 -1.62 1.88
N THR A 379 -29.57 -1.57 0.82
CA THR A 379 -30.83 -0.84 0.88
C THR A 379 -31.80 -1.45 1.89
N THR A 380 -32.74 -0.66 2.38
CA THR A 380 -33.89 -1.17 3.13
C THR A 380 -34.63 -2.25 2.35
N CYS A 381 -35.07 -3.28 3.07
CA CYS A 381 -35.72 -4.46 2.52
C CYS A 381 -36.90 -4.12 1.60
N VAL A 382 -36.92 -4.74 0.42
CA VAL A 382 -37.94 -4.51 -0.61
C VAL A 382 -38.93 -5.67 -0.55
N ASP A 383 -40.01 -5.50 0.23
CA ASP A 383 -41.10 -6.49 0.47
C ASP A 383 -40.66 -7.72 1.33
N PRO A 384 -41.57 -8.51 1.95
CA PRO A 384 -41.19 -9.73 2.66
C PRO A 384 -40.80 -10.79 1.61
N GLY A 385 -39.56 -10.64 1.13
CA GLY A 385 -38.97 -11.36 0.03
C GLY A 385 -38.74 -12.80 0.42
N ARG A 386 -39.63 -13.69 0.01
CA ARG A 386 -39.34 -15.12 0.08
C ARG A 386 -38.31 -15.45 -0.98
N ILE A 387 -37.28 -16.21 -0.63
CA ILE A 387 -36.41 -16.85 -1.64
C ILE A 387 -37.33 -17.53 -2.68
N PRO A 388 -37.26 -17.14 -3.96
CA PRO A 388 -38.08 -17.76 -4.98
C PRO A 388 -37.84 -19.27 -4.97
N ARG A 389 -38.89 -20.07 -5.17
CA ARG A 389 -38.77 -21.55 -5.12
C ARG A 389 -38.69 -22.17 -6.49
N ASP A 390 -39.06 -21.41 -7.51
CA ASP A 390 -39.04 -21.85 -8.90
C ASP A 390 -38.83 -20.68 -9.88
N VAL A 391 -38.74 -21.03 -11.16
CA VAL A 391 -38.51 -20.09 -12.26
C VAL A 391 -39.67 -19.11 -12.45
N ALA A 392 -40.90 -19.47 -12.09
CA ALA A 392 -42.04 -18.58 -12.22
C ALA A 392 -42.01 -17.51 -11.11
N GLU A 393 -41.69 -17.91 -9.88
CA GLU A 393 -41.54 -17.00 -8.74
C GLU A 393 -40.38 -16.00 -8.98
N ILE A 394 -39.19 -16.43 -9.41
CA ILE A 394 -38.08 -15.48 -9.63
C ILE A 394 -38.37 -14.49 -10.77
N ASN A 395 -39.03 -14.94 -11.84
CA ASN A 395 -39.44 -14.05 -12.92
C ASN A 395 -40.52 -13.07 -12.45
N HIS A 396 -41.41 -13.50 -11.54
CA HIS A 396 -42.39 -12.62 -10.92
C HIS A 396 -41.69 -11.54 -10.09
N GLU A 397 -40.82 -11.93 -9.16
CA GLU A 397 -40.04 -11.00 -8.31
C GLU A 397 -39.23 -10.01 -9.15
N ILE A 398 -38.49 -10.50 -10.15
CA ILE A 398 -37.73 -9.61 -11.06
C ILE A 398 -38.66 -8.69 -11.85
N ALA A 399 -39.87 -9.10 -12.21
CA ALA A 399 -40.84 -8.24 -12.88
C ALA A 399 -41.52 -7.23 -11.93
N THR A 400 -41.68 -7.56 -10.65
CA THR A 400 -42.39 -6.76 -9.64
C THR A 400 -41.48 -5.93 -8.74
N LEU A 401 -40.15 -6.12 -8.80
CA LEU A 401 -39.09 -5.30 -8.21
C LEU A 401 -39.13 -3.85 -8.72
N GLN A 402 -40.20 -3.14 -8.39
CA GLN A 402 -40.41 -1.69 -8.57
C GLN A 402 -40.40 -0.96 -7.21
N GLY A 403 -40.43 -1.69 -6.09
CA GLY A 403 -40.44 -1.13 -4.74
C GLY A 403 -39.15 -0.41 -4.34
N SER A 404 -38.03 -0.65 -5.03
CA SER A 404 -36.74 0.02 -4.74
C SER A 404 -36.34 0.99 -5.83
N PRO A 405 -36.10 2.28 -5.50
CA PRO A 405 -35.53 3.21 -6.46
C PRO A 405 -34.09 2.83 -6.86
N ALA A 406 -33.40 1.98 -6.10
CA ALA A 406 -32.03 1.57 -6.38
C ALA A 406 -31.88 0.58 -7.54
N PHE A 407 -32.97 -0.01 -8.02
CA PHE A 407 -32.98 -0.97 -9.14
C PHE A 407 -34.30 -0.91 -9.91
N GLN A 408 -34.24 -0.64 -11.21
CA GLN A 408 -35.41 -0.61 -12.10
C GLN A 408 -35.25 -1.53 -13.31
N GLY A 409 -34.02 -1.77 -13.75
CA GLY A 409 -33.69 -2.73 -14.79
C GLY A 409 -32.18 -2.89 -14.89
N ALA A 410 -31.73 -4.07 -15.28
CA ALA A 410 -30.32 -4.35 -15.53
C ALA A 410 -30.15 -5.53 -16.49
N ASP A 411 -28.93 -5.68 -17.01
CA ASP A 411 -28.49 -6.85 -17.77
C ASP A 411 -27.55 -7.78 -16.96
N VAL A 412 -27.11 -8.86 -17.60
CA VAL A 412 -26.34 -9.96 -17.02
C VAL A 412 -27.18 -10.78 -16.02
N GLY A 413 -26.96 -10.63 -14.71
CA GLY A 413 -27.58 -11.45 -13.69
C GLY A 413 -26.82 -12.75 -13.41
N ALA A 414 -25.50 -12.68 -13.27
CA ALA A 414 -24.67 -13.83 -12.92
C ALA A 414 -24.80 -14.13 -11.40
N ASP A 415 -24.96 -15.41 -11.01
CA ASP A 415 -25.30 -15.80 -9.63
C ASP A 415 -24.20 -16.58 -8.90
N VAL A 416 -24.14 -16.39 -7.58
CA VAL A 416 -23.44 -17.30 -6.66
C VAL A 416 -24.30 -17.57 -5.45
N ARG A 417 -24.20 -18.81 -4.93
CA ARG A 417 -24.77 -19.17 -3.62
C ARG A 417 -23.69 -19.02 -2.55
N LEU A 418 -24.01 -18.27 -1.50
CA LEU A 418 -23.15 -18.07 -0.34
C LEU A 418 -23.29 -19.25 0.64
N GLN A 419 -22.30 -19.43 1.50
CA GLN A 419 -22.28 -20.54 2.46
C GLN A 419 -23.38 -20.43 3.53
N ASP A 420 -23.86 -19.23 3.81
CA ASP A 420 -24.96 -18.96 4.74
C ASP A 420 -26.35 -19.18 4.12
N GLY A 421 -26.41 -19.62 2.86
CA GLY A 421 -27.66 -19.94 2.15
C GLY A 421 -28.25 -18.80 1.34
N ARG A 422 -27.78 -17.55 1.54
CA ARG A 422 -28.12 -16.41 0.69
C ARG A 422 -27.58 -16.63 -0.71
N PHE A 423 -28.13 -15.93 -1.70
CA PHE A 423 -27.54 -15.90 -3.04
C PHE A 423 -27.41 -14.46 -3.53
N ALA A 424 -26.29 -14.19 -4.21
CA ALA A 424 -25.99 -12.88 -4.77
C ALA A 424 -26.13 -12.93 -6.28
N LEU A 425 -26.71 -11.89 -6.86
CA LEU A 425 -26.79 -11.67 -8.30
C LEU A 425 -26.01 -10.40 -8.65
N VAL A 426 -25.09 -10.54 -9.59
CA VAL A 426 -24.28 -9.44 -10.11
C VAL A 426 -24.80 -9.05 -11.50
N PHE A 427 -25.03 -7.76 -11.66
CA PHE A 427 -25.59 -7.17 -12.87
C PHE A 427 -24.58 -6.24 -13.52
N GLY A 428 -24.70 -6.12 -14.84
CA GLY A 428 -24.01 -5.08 -15.60
C GLY A 428 -24.72 -3.75 -15.48
N ASP A 429 -24.87 -3.08 -16.62
CA ASP A 429 -25.48 -1.78 -16.73
C ASP A 429 -26.86 -1.80 -16.03
N THR A 430 -27.02 -0.93 -15.03
CA THR A 430 -28.17 -0.93 -14.12
C THR A 430 -28.85 0.43 -14.14
N LEU A 431 -30.12 0.44 -14.55
CA LEU A 431 -31.02 1.58 -14.49
C LEU A 431 -31.65 1.69 -13.09
N ARG A 432 -31.59 2.88 -12.52
CA ARG A 432 -32.19 3.25 -11.23
C ARG A 432 -33.34 4.24 -11.43
N GLY A 433 -34.21 4.33 -10.43
CA GLY A 433 -35.40 5.18 -10.44
C GLY A 433 -35.04 6.66 -10.34
N GLU A 434 -35.94 7.54 -10.81
CA GLU A 434 -35.75 9.00 -10.76
C GLU A 434 -35.67 9.56 -9.33
N SER A 435 -36.29 8.87 -8.39
CA SER A 435 -36.26 9.20 -6.96
C SER A 435 -35.02 8.67 -6.23
N PHE A 436 -34.13 7.95 -6.91
CA PHE A 436 -32.89 7.48 -6.30
C PHE A 436 -31.92 8.65 -6.09
N ASP A 437 -31.45 8.80 -4.86
CA ASP A 437 -30.44 9.79 -4.51
C ASP A 437 -29.03 9.30 -4.92
N GLY A 438 -28.73 9.36 -6.21
CA GLY A 438 -27.46 8.93 -6.82
C GLY A 438 -27.52 8.87 -8.34
N PRO A 439 -26.48 8.34 -9.02
CA PRO A 439 -26.49 8.18 -10.47
C PRO A 439 -27.67 7.31 -10.93
N ARG A 440 -28.39 7.79 -11.95
CA ARG A 440 -29.53 7.08 -12.57
C ARG A 440 -29.11 5.82 -13.31
N PHE A 441 -27.87 5.76 -13.77
CA PHE A 441 -27.31 4.65 -14.51
C PHE A 441 -25.91 4.36 -13.99
N VAL A 442 -25.63 3.11 -13.67
CA VAL A 442 -24.31 2.64 -13.22
C VAL A 442 -23.91 1.39 -14.00
N ARG A 443 -22.62 1.17 -14.20
CA ARG A 443 -22.13 0.09 -15.06
C ARG A 443 -22.23 -1.30 -14.48
N ASN A 444 -22.39 -1.39 -13.16
CA ASN A 444 -22.53 -2.64 -12.45
C ASN A 444 -23.25 -2.43 -11.12
N SER A 445 -23.93 -3.47 -10.68
CA SER A 445 -24.58 -3.53 -9.37
C SER A 445 -24.65 -4.95 -8.84
N MET A 446 -24.97 -5.11 -7.57
CA MET A 446 -25.20 -6.42 -6.94
C MET A 446 -26.48 -6.37 -6.12
N MET A 447 -27.21 -7.47 -6.15
CA MET A 447 -28.39 -7.71 -5.33
C MET A 447 -28.14 -8.93 -4.48
N LEU A 448 -28.59 -8.87 -3.22
CA LEU A 448 -28.49 -9.95 -2.27
C LEU A 448 -29.91 -10.43 -1.92
N TRP A 449 -30.11 -11.73 -2.06
CA TRP A 449 -31.32 -12.42 -1.64
C TRP A 449 -31.05 -13.21 -0.36
N ASP A 450 -31.83 -12.90 0.66
CA ASP A 450 -31.93 -13.61 1.93
C ASP A 450 -33.28 -14.34 2.04
N GLU A 451 -33.51 -15.12 3.09
CA GLU A 451 -34.73 -15.90 3.33
C GLU A 451 -36.01 -15.04 3.31
N ASP A 452 -35.91 -13.85 3.90
CA ASP A 452 -37.02 -12.92 4.11
C ASP A 452 -36.84 -11.57 3.39
N CYS A 453 -35.73 -11.37 2.67
CA CYS A 453 -35.37 -10.06 2.15
C CYS A 453 -34.65 -10.05 0.81
N VAL A 454 -34.91 -9.01 0.02
CA VAL A 454 -34.12 -8.64 -1.16
C VAL A 454 -33.56 -7.24 -0.95
N SER A 455 -32.24 -7.09 -1.08
CA SER A 455 -31.55 -5.82 -0.93
C SER A 455 -30.60 -5.55 -2.10
N VAL A 456 -30.42 -4.28 -2.44
CA VAL A 456 -29.39 -3.84 -3.39
C VAL A 456 -28.17 -3.42 -2.59
N VAL A 457 -27.00 -3.94 -2.95
CA VAL A 457 -25.72 -3.55 -2.36
C VAL A 457 -25.30 -2.20 -2.95
N LEU A 458 -25.13 -1.20 -2.10
CA LEU A 458 -24.79 0.16 -2.47
C LEU A 458 -23.47 0.58 -1.83
N PRO A 459 -22.46 0.98 -2.63
CA PRO A 459 -21.27 1.61 -2.08
C PRO A 459 -21.62 2.95 -1.42
N HIS A 460 -20.78 3.45 -0.51
CA HIS A 460 -20.99 4.73 0.19
C HIS A 460 -21.24 5.92 -0.75
N ASN A 461 -20.56 5.96 -1.90
CA ASN A 461 -20.76 7.00 -2.93
C ASN A 461 -22.02 6.78 -3.79
N LYS A 462 -22.75 5.67 -3.56
CA LYS A 462 -23.93 5.22 -4.31
C LYS A 462 -23.67 5.05 -5.81
N GLY A 463 -22.42 4.90 -6.23
CA GLY A 463 -22.00 4.70 -7.62
C GLY A 463 -22.15 3.26 -8.10
N ALA A 464 -21.31 2.90 -9.07
CA ALA A 464 -21.07 1.51 -9.47
C ALA A 464 -20.36 0.75 -8.35
N LEU A 465 -20.67 -0.54 -8.19
CA LEU A 465 -20.13 -1.38 -7.14
C LEU A 465 -18.63 -1.66 -7.33
N ILE A 466 -18.21 -1.95 -8.56
CA ILE A 466 -16.84 -1.88 -9.06
C ILE A 466 -16.69 -0.47 -9.65
N PRO A 467 -15.96 0.45 -8.98
CA PRO A 467 -15.87 1.84 -9.39
C PRO A 467 -15.16 2.01 -10.74
N ASP A 468 -15.65 2.93 -11.57
CA ASP A 468 -14.99 3.29 -12.82
C ASP A 468 -13.60 3.92 -12.56
N ARG A 469 -12.65 3.68 -13.49
CA ARG A 469 -11.35 4.35 -13.52
C ARG A 469 -11.53 5.85 -13.77
N LEU A 470 -10.56 6.64 -13.28
CA LEU A 470 -10.56 8.10 -13.45
C LEU A 470 -10.52 8.57 -14.91
N ASP A 471 -10.05 7.72 -15.83
CA ASP A 471 -9.99 7.97 -17.27
C ASP A 471 -11.29 7.61 -18.02
N GLY A 472 -12.34 7.22 -17.29
CA GLY A 472 -13.66 6.92 -17.83
C GLY A 472 -13.85 5.50 -18.34
N VAL A 473 -12.87 4.61 -18.13
CA VAL A 473 -13.03 3.16 -18.34
C VAL A 473 -13.82 2.59 -17.17
N GLY A 474 -14.88 1.83 -17.46
CA GLY A 474 -15.66 1.17 -16.43
C GLY A 474 -15.69 -0.35 -16.59
N TYR A 475 -16.39 -1.02 -15.70
CA TYR A 475 -16.36 -2.49 -15.61
C TYR A 475 -17.76 -3.09 -15.82
N TRP A 476 -17.88 -4.00 -16.78
CA TRP A 476 -19.08 -4.79 -17.03
C TRP A 476 -18.87 -6.24 -16.56
N PRO A 477 -19.50 -6.67 -15.46
CA PRO A 477 -19.47 -8.05 -14.99
C PRO A 477 -19.86 -9.05 -16.07
N MET A 478 -19.18 -10.19 -16.09
CA MET A 478 -19.42 -11.29 -17.02
C MET A 478 -19.84 -12.55 -16.29
N SER A 479 -19.05 -12.98 -15.31
CA SER A 479 -19.25 -14.22 -14.58
C SER A 479 -18.82 -14.07 -13.13
N VAL A 480 -19.30 -14.98 -12.29
CA VAL A 480 -19.05 -14.95 -10.85
C VAL A 480 -18.67 -16.34 -10.35
N GLY A 481 -17.76 -16.38 -9.39
CA GLY A 481 -17.36 -17.58 -8.67
C GLY A 481 -17.33 -17.31 -7.17
N VAL A 482 -17.46 -18.36 -6.36
CA VAL A 482 -17.37 -18.25 -4.90
C VAL A 482 -16.33 -19.23 -4.37
N ALA A 483 -15.44 -18.74 -3.52
CA ALA A 483 -14.53 -19.55 -2.74
C ALA A 483 -14.92 -19.41 -1.26
N HIS A 484 -15.43 -20.49 -0.69
CA HIS A 484 -15.86 -20.54 0.70
C HIS A 484 -14.66 -20.59 1.64
N GLN A 485 -14.64 -19.66 2.59
CA GLN A 485 -13.65 -19.61 3.67
C GLN A 485 -14.37 -19.76 5.02
N PRO A 486 -13.69 -20.22 6.08
CA PRO A 486 -14.32 -20.32 7.39
C PRO A 486 -14.84 -18.94 7.91
N GLY A 487 -16.16 -18.75 7.92
CA GLY A 487 -16.84 -17.54 8.44
C GLY A 487 -17.01 -16.40 7.42
N TYR A 488 -16.52 -16.53 6.19
CA TYR A 488 -16.76 -15.57 5.10
C TYR A 488 -16.60 -16.22 3.72
N ASP A 489 -17.19 -15.64 2.69
CA ASP A 489 -17.01 -16.04 1.29
C ASP A 489 -16.16 -15.01 0.55
N LEU A 490 -15.29 -15.48 -0.36
CA LEU A 490 -14.70 -14.66 -1.40
C LEU A 490 -15.54 -14.78 -2.67
N VAL A 491 -16.25 -13.71 -3.02
CA VAL A 491 -17.01 -13.61 -4.26
C VAL A 491 -16.14 -12.97 -5.32
N LEU A 492 -15.78 -13.76 -6.32
CA LEU A 492 -14.93 -13.41 -7.44
C LEU A 492 -15.82 -12.99 -8.60
N VAL A 493 -15.66 -11.77 -9.09
CA VAL A 493 -16.44 -11.23 -10.21
C VAL A 493 -15.48 -10.93 -11.35
N SER A 494 -15.58 -11.68 -12.45
CA SER A 494 -14.91 -11.29 -13.69
C SER A 494 -15.70 -10.17 -14.37
N ALA A 495 -14.97 -9.21 -14.94
CA ALA A 495 -15.55 -8.10 -15.68
C ALA A 495 -14.70 -7.80 -16.92
N GLN A 496 -15.34 -7.24 -17.94
CA GLN A 496 -14.66 -6.65 -19.09
C GLN A 496 -14.52 -5.14 -18.86
N ARG A 497 -13.37 -4.58 -19.26
CA ARG A 497 -13.09 -3.15 -19.17
C ARG A 497 -13.67 -2.46 -20.39
N VAL A 498 -14.49 -1.44 -20.18
CA VAL A 498 -15.30 -0.86 -21.25
C VAL A 498 -15.13 0.63 -21.29
N LYS A 499 -14.83 1.13 -22.49
CA LYS A 499 -14.72 2.55 -22.78
C LYS A 499 -15.80 2.97 -23.77
N THR A 500 -16.56 3.99 -23.41
CA THR A 500 -17.55 4.57 -24.32
C THR A 500 -16.84 5.36 -25.42
N THR A 501 -17.07 5.01 -26.69
CA THR A 501 -16.38 5.59 -27.85
C THR A 501 -17.28 6.39 -28.79
N GLY A 502 -18.61 6.31 -28.61
CA GLY A 502 -19.55 7.07 -29.42
C GLY A 502 -20.98 7.08 -28.86
N GLY A 503 -21.93 7.56 -29.67
CA GLY A 503 -23.36 7.55 -29.34
C GLY A 503 -24.07 6.29 -29.85
N GLY A 504 -25.04 5.79 -29.08
CA GLY A 504 -25.86 4.62 -29.42
C GLY A 504 -25.50 3.36 -28.62
N SER A 505 -26.35 2.34 -28.66
CA SER A 505 -26.25 1.12 -27.82
C SER A 505 -25.03 0.22 -28.08
N PHE A 506 -24.24 0.50 -29.11
CA PHE A 506 -23.04 -0.26 -29.49
C PHE A 506 -21.78 0.63 -29.60
N GLY A 507 -21.82 1.87 -29.09
CA GLY A 507 -20.72 2.83 -29.16
C GLY A 507 -19.69 2.64 -28.04
N PHE A 508 -19.08 1.46 -27.94
CA PHE A 508 -18.09 1.15 -26.91
C PHE A 508 -16.98 0.24 -27.43
N ASP A 509 -15.82 0.33 -26.78
CA ASP A 509 -14.71 -0.60 -26.95
C ASP A 509 -14.62 -1.47 -25.69
N ASN A 510 -14.52 -2.78 -25.88
CA ASN A 510 -14.05 -3.69 -24.83
C ASN A 510 -12.51 -3.69 -24.86
N LEU A 511 -11.88 -3.35 -23.75
CA LEU A 511 -10.43 -3.15 -23.60
C LEU A 511 -9.72 -4.37 -22.98
N GLY A 512 -10.46 -5.40 -22.59
CA GLY A 512 -9.93 -6.63 -22.03
C GLY A 512 -10.34 -6.89 -20.58
N PRO A 513 -9.86 -8.00 -20.01
CA PRO A 513 -10.41 -8.55 -18.77
C PRO A 513 -9.96 -7.82 -17.51
N ALA A 514 -10.80 -7.91 -16.49
CA ALA A 514 -10.56 -7.47 -15.12
C ALA A 514 -11.23 -8.44 -14.13
N LEU A 515 -10.76 -8.41 -12.89
CA LEU A 515 -11.29 -9.20 -11.79
C LEU A 515 -11.54 -8.31 -10.58
N ALA A 516 -12.72 -8.44 -9.97
CA ALA A 516 -13.04 -7.83 -8.70
C ALA A 516 -13.27 -8.91 -7.64
N VAL A 517 -12.76 -8.68 -6.44
CA VAL A 517 -12.90 -9.60 -5.30
C VAL A 517 -13.67 -8.92 -4.20
N PHE A 518 -14.76 -9.56 -3.78
CA PHE A 518 -15.58 -9.15 -2.65
C PHE A 518 -15.42 -10.12 -1.49
N VAL A 519 -15.33 -9.62 -0.27
CA VAL A 519 -15.54 -10.43 0.94
C VAL A 519 -16.98 -10.31 1.37
N VAL A 520 -17.60 -11.44 1.69
CA VAL A 520 -18.96 -11.51 2.22
C VAL A 520 -18.92 -12.32 3.52
N HIS A 521 -18.99 -11.65 4.65
CA HIS A 521 -19.16 -12.33 5.93
C HIS A 521 -20.51 -13.03 5.99
N GLU A 522 -20.62 -14.12 6.75
CA GLU A 522 -21.91 -14.75 7.04
C GLU A 522 -22.88 -13.71 7.62
N GLY A 523 -24.05 -13.56 6.98
CA GLY A 523 -25.04 -12.53 7.33
C GLY A 523 -24.63 -11.07 7.09
N GLY A 524 -23.43 -10.80 6.58
CA GLY A 524 -22.91 -9.46 6.32
C GLY A 524 -23.10 -8.98 4.87
N THR A 525 -22.89 -7.69 4.63
CA THR A 525 -22.93 -7.06 3.30
C THR A 525 -21.65 -7.32 2.52
N PRO A 526 -21.72 -7.66 1.22
CA PRO A 526 -20.55 -7.77 0.35
C PRO A 526 -19.70 -6.49 0.33
N GLN A 527 -18.40 -6.62 0.56
CA GLN A 527 -17.44 -5.51 0.54
C GLN A 527 -16.39 -5.73 -0.55
N LEU A 528 -16.23 -4.75 -1.46
CA LEU A 528 -15.17 -4.78 -2.47
C LEU A 528 -13.80 -4.63 -1.78
N ILE A 529 -12.91 -5.60 -1.99
CA ILE A 529 -11.55 -5.56 -1.46
C ILE A 529 -10.55 -5.09 -2.51
N ALA A 530 -10.72 -5.55 -3.76
CA ALA A 530 -9.76 -5.34 -4.82
C ALA A 530 -10.42 -5.37 -6.19
N THR A 531 -9.82 -4.67 -7.15
CA THR A 531 -10.12 -4.77 -8.57
C THR A 531 -8.80 -4.73 -9.32
N GLU A 532 -8.55 -5.72 -10.16
CA GLU A 532 -7.31 -5.87 -10.92
C GLU A 532 -7.59 -5.97 -12.42
N ASP A 533 -6.80 -5.23 -13.19
CA ASP A 533 -6.83 -5.16 -14.63
C ASP A 533 -5.89 -6.20 -15.24
N VAL A 534 -6.42 -7.16 -16.01
CA VAL A 534 -5.63 -8.26 -16.57
C VAL A 534 -5.07 -7.87 -17.94
N GLY A 535 -3.82 -7.38 -17.93
CA GLY A 535 -3.08 -6.99 -19.12
C GLY A 535 -3.44 -5.61 -19.67
N PRO A 536 -2.78 -5.14 -20.74
CA PRO A 536 -2.96 -3.78 -21.25
C PRO A 536 -4.30 -3.60 -21.97
N ASP A 537 -4.86 -2.39 -21.85
CA ASP A 537 -6.07 -1.94 -22.57
C ASP A 537 -5.91 -2.12 -24.08
N SER A 538 -6.81 -2.86 -24.72
CA SER A 538 -6.79 -3.13 -26.16
C SER A 538 -8.15 -3.53 -26.68
N ALA A 539 -8.59 -2.91 -27.77
CA ALA A 539 -9.85 -3.23 -28.45
C ALA A 539 -9.77 -4.45 -29.38
N ASP A 540 -8.65 -5.17 -29.38
CA ASP A 540 -8.41 -6.34 -30.23
C ASP A 540 -9.19 -7.55 -29.72
N LYS A 541 -10.25 -7.93 -30.44
CA LYS A 541 -11.14 -9.04 -30.08
C LYS A 541 -10.51 -10.42 -30.30
N SER A 542 -9.37 -10.49 -30.99
CA SER A 542 -8.64 -11.75 -31.17
C SER A 542 -7.92 -12.17 -29.90
N ARG A 543 -7.74 -11.25 -28.94
CA ARG A 543 -7.22 -11.55 -27.62
C ARG A 543 -8.31 -12.19 -26.75
N PRO A 544 -8.04 -13.31 -26.05
CA PRO A 544 -9.02 -13.92 -25.18
C PRO A 544 -9.47 -13.00 -24.03
N GLU A 545 -10.78 -12.81 -23.93
CA GLU A 545 -11.46 -12.13 -22.82
C GLU A 545 -11.58 -13.12 -21.64
N TRP A 546 -10.50 -13.25 -20.86
CA TRP A 546 -10.44 -14.19 -19.74
C TRP A 546 -11.47 -13.88 -18.67
N GLY A 547 -12.17 -14.92 -18.20
CA GLY A 547 -13.26 -14.76 -17.23
C GLY A 547 -14.64 -14.59 -17.88
N ALA A 548 -14.76 -14.76 -19.20
CA ALA A 548 -16.03 -14.91 -19.89
C ALA A 548 -16.94 -15.98 -19.24
N ALA A 549 -16.34 -17.00 -18.62
CA ALA A 549 -16.98 -17.84 -17.60
C ALA A 549 -16.00 -18.21 -16.50
N LEU A 550 -16.48 -18.26 -15.26
CA LEU A 550 -15.76 -18.76 -14.09
C LEU A 550 -16.39 -20.06 -13.59
N THR A 551 -15.55 -21.05 -13.23
CA THR A 551 -16.02 -22.28 -12.58
C THR A 551 -15.05 -22.67 -11.47
N VAL A 552 -15.56 -22.77 -10.24
CA VAL A 552 -14.79 -23.33 -9.11
C VAL A 552 -15.05 -24.82 -9.03
N ASP A 553 -14.02 -25.64 -9.20
CA ASP A 553 -14.11 -27.11 -9.12
C ASP A 553 -12.78 -27.71 -8.62
N ALA A 554 -12.86 -28.69 -7.71
CA ALA A 554 -11.71 -29.40 -7.15
C ALA A 554 -10.55 -28.49 -6.66
N GLY A 555 -10.89 -27.37 -6.02
CA GLY A 555 -9.94 -26.39 -5.47
C GLY A 555 -9.26 -25.50 -6.51
N TRP A 556 -9.66 -25.58 -7.78
CA TRP A 556 -9.21 -24.70 -8.85
C TRP A 556 -10.35 -23.74 -9.24
N LEU A 557 -9.98 -22.51 -9.57
CA LEU A 557 -10.81 -21.62 -10.36
C LEU A 557 -10.39 -21.78 -11.82
N TYR A 558 -11.31 -22.26 -12.66
CA TYR A 558 -11.17 -22.26 -14.11
C TYR A 558 -11.71 -20.94 -14.67
N LEU A 559 -10.89 -20.25 -15.45
CA LEU A 559 -11.25 -19.02 -16.15
C LEU A 559 -11.28 -19.32 -17.64
N TYR A 560 -12.48 -19.34 -18.22
CA TYR A 560 -12.63 -19.50 -19.65
C TYR A 560 -12.51 -18.15 -20.34
N GLY A 561 -11.72 -18.11 -21.40
CA GLY A 561 -11.52 -16.94 -22.25
C GLY A 561 -12.24 -17.10 -23.58
N THR A 562 -12.76 -16.00 -24.13
CA THR A 562 -13.39 -15.99 -25.45
C THR A 562 -12.68 -15.02 -26.38
N ALA A 563 -12.47 -15.43 -27.64
CA ALA A 563 -11.81 -14.59 -28.65
C ALA A 563 -12.57 -14.65 -29.98
N ASN A 564 -12.69 -13.53 -30.69
CA ASN A 564 -13.22 -13.49 -32.05
C ASN A 564 -12.07 -13.10 -33.01
N PRO A 565 -11.80 -13.90 -34.06
CA PRO A 565 -10.67 -13.65 -34.96
C PRO A 565 -10.89 -12.46 -35.92
N GLU A 566 -12.04 -11.78 -35.83
CA GLU A 566 -12.46 -10.67 -36.69
C GLU A 566 -12.49 -11.01 -38.19
N GLU A 567 -12.63 -12.30 -38.50
CA GLU A 567 -12.75 -12.80 -39.87
C GLU A 567 -14.17 -12.58 -40.42
N PRO A 568 -14.32 -12.10 -41.67
CA PRO A 568 -15.63 -11.92 -42.29
C PRO A 568 -16.47 -13.20 -42.29
N GLY A 569 -17.68 -13.12 -41.72
CA GLY A 569 -18.62 -14.25 -41.64
C GLY A 569 -18.43 -15.14 -40.40
N VAL A 570 -17.46 -14.85 -39.54
CA VAL A 570 -17.26 -15.53 -38.25
C VAL A 570 -17.87 -14.67 -37.13
N PHE A 571 -19.08 -15.03 -36.69
CA PHE A 571 -19.82 -14.26 -35.67
C PHE A 571 -19.60 -14.77 -34.24
N GLY A 572 -19.25 -16.05 -34.08
CA GLY A 572 -18.98 -16.65 -32.78
C GLY A 572 -17.59 -16.34 -32.24
N PHE A 573 -17.38 -16.65 -30.97
CA PHE A 573 -16.10 -16.57 -30.29
C PHE A 573 -15.57 -17.99 -30.05
N SER A 574 -14.25 -18.18 -30.15
CA SER A 574 -13.59 -19.40 -29.68
C SER A 574 -13.55 -19.43 -28.17
N LEU A 575 -13.31 -20.61 -27.59
CA LEU A 575 -13.23 -20.82 -26.14
C LEU A 575 -11.85 -21.39 -25.78
N GLN A 576 -11.16 -20.77 -24.83
CA GLN A 576 -9.92 -21.27 -24.22
C GLN A 576 -10.08 -21.39 -22.70
N VAL A 577 -9.15 -22.04 -22.00
CA VAL A 577 -9.20 -22.17 -20.54
C VAL A 577 -7.86 -21.89 -19.86
N ALA A 578 -7.93 -21.12 -18.78
CA ALA A 578 -6.90 -20.96 -17.78
C ALA A 578 -7.37 -21.52 -16.43
N ARG A 579 -6.45 -21.76 -15.51
CA ARG A 579 -6.76 -22.06 -14.11
C ARG A 579 -5.81 -21.39 -13.14
N VAL A 580 -6.29 -21.12 -11.95
CA VAL A 580 -5.54 -20.55 -10.82
C VAL A 580 -6.15 -21.04 -9.50
N ARG A 581 -5.44 -20.90 -8.38
CA ARG A 581 -6.11 -21.04 -7.08
C ARG A 581 -6.97 -19.81 -6.83
N PRO A 582 -8.15 -19.95 -6.19
CA PRO A 582 -9.00 -18.79 -5.89
C PRO A 582 -8.26 -17.68 -5.12
N ASP A 583 -7.36 -18.04 -4.21
CA ASP A 583 -6.56 -17.11 -3.41
C ASP A 583 -5.41 -16.46 -4.19
N ASP A 584 -5.12 -16.90 -5.42
CA ASP A 584 -4.08 -16.33 -6.28
C ASP A 584 -4.67 -15.62 -7.51
N VAL A 585 -6.00 -15.42 -7.54
CA VAL A 585 -6.73 -15.05 -8.77
C VAL A 585 -6.31 -13.69 -9.34
N LEU A 586 -5.94 -12.74 -8.47
CA LEU A 586 -5.48 -11.41 -8.89
C LEU A 586 -4.03 -11.42 -9.41
N GLU A 587 -3.26 -12.47 -9.13
CA GLU A 587 -1.90 -12.60 -9.65
C GLU A 587 -1.90 -13.30 -11.01
N ALA A 588 -2.04 -12.55 -12.11
CA ALA A 588 -2.01 -13.10 -13.47
C ALA A 588 -0.77 -13.98 -13.76
N SER A 589 0.36 -13.75 -13.08
CA SER A 589 1.57 -14.58 -13.20
C SER A 589 1.43 -16.01 -12.64
N GLN A 590 0.46 -16.24 -11.75
CA GLN A 590 0.15 -17.56 -11.19
C GLN A 590 -0.79 -18.37 -12.08
N TRP A 591 -1.39 -17.75 -13.09
CA TRP A 591 -2.32 -18.43 -13.97
C TRP A 591 -1.61 -19.47 -14.82
N ARG A 592 -2.32 -20.55 -15.10
CA ARG A 592 -1.86 -21.61 -15.99
C ARG A 592 -2.86 -21.79 -17.11
N TYR A 593 -2.40 -21.73 -18.35
CA TYR A 593 -3.18 -21.83 -19.56
C TYR A 593 -3.02 -23.21 -20.18
N TRP A 594 -4.11 -23.80 -20.66
CA TRP A 594 -4.08 -25.12 -21.28
C TRP A 594 -3.64 -25.04 -22.74
N ASP A 595 -2.53 -25.69 -23.10
CA ASP A 595 -2.00 -25.68 -24.47
C ASP A 595 -2.49 -26.84 -25.35
N GLY A 596 -3.48 -27.60 -24.88
CA GLY A 596 -3.96 -28.82 -25.55
C GLY A 596 -3.35 -30.11 -25.00
N ALA A 597 -2.24 -30.02 -24.27
CA ALA A 597 -1.57 -31.18 -23.67
C ALA A 597 -1.14 -30.97 -22.21
N THR A 598 -0.71 -29.76 -21.86
CA THR A 598 -0.18 -29.40 -20.55
C THR A 598 -0.62 -28.00 -20.12
N TRP A 599 -0.56 -27.76 -18.81
CA TRP A 599 -0.76 -26.45 -18.20
C TRP A 599 0.55 -25.66 -18.20
N GLN A 600 0.55 -24.45 -18.74
CA GLN A 600 1.75 -23.63 -18.94
C GLN A 600 1.49 -22.13 -18.63
N THR A 601 2.49 -21.27 -18.62
CA THR A 601 2.40 -19.89 -18.08
C THR A 601 2.16 -18.77 -19.12
N ASP A 602 2.37 -19.06 -20.40
CA ASP A 602 2.25 -18.15 -21.53
C ASP A 602 0.82 -18.13 -22.12
N PRO A 603 0.06 -17.04 -21.99
CA PRO A 603 -1.33 -16.97 -22.47
C PRO A 603 -1.46 -17.20 -23.98
N ASP A 604 -0.46 -16.85 -24.78
CA ASP A 604 -0.53 -16.93 -26.26
C ASP A 604 -0.51 -18.38 -26.77
N ARG A 605 -0.16 -19.33 -25.89
CA ARG A 605 -0.15 -20.77 -26.18
C ARG A 605 -1.44 -21.48 -25.81
N ALA A 606 -2.46 -20.77 -25.32
CA ALA A 606 -3.74 -21.37 -24.97
C ALA A 606 -4.43 -21.99 -26.20
N ALA A 607 -4.79 -23.28 -26.12
CA ALA A 607 -5.44 -23.98 -27.21
C ALA A 607 -6.95 -23.70 -27.23
N GLU A 608 -7.52 -23.63 -28.44
CA GLU A 608 -8.96 -23.57 -28.63
C GLU A 608 -9.63 -24.89 -28.24
N LEU A 609 -10.58 -24.80 -27.31
CA LEU A 609 -11.45 -25.88 -26.88
C LEU A 609 -12.74 -25.96 -27.73
N ILE A 610 -13.22 -24.79 -28.16
CA ILE A 610 -14.33 -24.61 -29.10
C ILE A 610 -13.87 -23.59 -30.15
N PRO A 611 -14.00 -23.87 -31.45
CA PRO A 611 -13.62 -22.92 -32.51
C PRO A 611 -14.60 -21.74 -32.61
N ALA A 612 -14.16 -20.61 -33.17
CA ALA A 612 -15.02 -19.43 -33.34
C ALA A 612 -16.15 -19.62 -34.36
N VAL A 613 -15.93 -20.45 -35.39
CA VAL A 613 -16.95 -20.82 -36.37
C VAL A 613 -17.97 -21.75 -35.71
N GLY A 614 -19.24 -21.35 -35.64
CA GLY A 614 -20.22 -22.06 -34.83
C GLY A 614 -19.93 -21.97 -33.34
N GLY A 615 -19.13 -20.98 -32.91
CA GLY A 615 -18.67 -20.82 -31.54
C GLY A 615 -19.69 -20.19 -30.60
N VAL A 616 -19.19 -19.68 -29.48
CA VAL A 616 -19.99 -19.16 -28.36
C VAL A 616 -20.25 -17.65 -28.46
N SER A 617 -21.14 -17.14 -27.61
CA SER A 617 -21.21 -15.71 -27.22
C SER A 617 -19.91 -15.24 -26.55
N GLN A 618 -19.70 -13.92 -26.52
CA GLN A 618 -18.55 -13.34 -25.81
C GLN A 618 -18.56 -13.71 -24.33
N THR A 619 -19.73 -13.70 -23.69
CA THR A 619 -19.92 -14.18 -22.32
C THR A 619 -20.84 -15.39 -22.32
N LEU A 620 -20.52 -16.37 -21.46
CA LEU A 620 -21.21 -17.66 -21.42
C LEU A 620 -21.22 -18.22 -19.99
N SER A 621 -21.75 -19.43 -19.82
CA SER A 621 -21.56 -20.19 -18.59
C SER A 621 -20.91 -21.53 -18.87
N VAL A 622 -19.90 -21.86 -18.07
CA VAL A 622 -19.32 -23.20 -18.02
C VAL A 622 -19.51 -23.74 -16.61
N PHE A 623 -19.98 -24.97 -16.49
CA PHE A 623 -20.22 -25.60 -15.19
C PHE A 623 -20.05 -27.11 -15.25
N HIS A 624 -19.72 -27.69 -14.10
CA HIS A 624 -19.57 -29.13 -13.91
C HIS A 624 -20.83 -29.69 -13.22
N ARG A 625 -21.39 -30.78 -13.75
CA ARG A 625 -22.50 -31.48 -13.11
C ARG A 625 -22.43 -32.98 -13.38
N GLY A 626 -22.47 -33.77 -12.32
CA GLY A 626 -22.31 -35.22 -12.44
C GLY A 626 -20.88 -35.56 -12.86
N ASP A 627 -20.73 -36.24 -14.00
CA ASP A 627 -19.46 -36.62 -14.61
C ASP A 627 -19.15 -35.80 -15.89
N ARG A 628 -19.91 -34.72 -16.15
CA ARG A 628 -19.82 -33.94 -17.38
C ARG A 628 -19.72 -32.45 -17.14
N TRP A 629 -18.98 -31.81 -18.04
CA TRP A 629 -18.85 -30.37 -18.15
C TRP A 629 -19.76 -29.85 -19.25
N TYR A 630 -20.40 -28.71 -19.00
CA TYR A 630 -21.36 -28.07 -19.89
C TYR A 630 -20.93 -26.62 -20.11
N ALA A 631 -20.86 -26.19 -21.37
CA ALA A 631 -20.82 -24.78 -21.75
C ALA A 631 -22.18 -24.41 -22.36
N LEU A 632 -22.93 -23.51 -21.74
CA LEU A 632 -24.18 -22.96 -22.28
C LEU A 632 -23.90 -21.64 -22.97
N SER A 633 -24.29 -21.51 -24.23
CA SER A 633 -24.17 -20.25 -24.95
C SER A 633 -25.15 -20.14 -26.12
N LYS A 634 -25.17 -18.98 -26.77
CA LYS A 634 -25.71 -18.85 -28.12
C LYS A 634 -24.69 -19.38 -29.13
N GLN A 635 -25.16 -20.17 -30.08
CA GLN A 635 -24.35 -20.54 -31.23
C GLN A 635 -24.22 -19.33 -32.17
N ASP A 636 -23.02 -19.12 -32.71
CA ASP A 636 -22.68 -18.02 -33.63
C ASP A 636 -22.74 -16.61 -33.00
N GLY A 637 -22.45 -16.52 -31.69
CA GLY A 637 -22.24 -15.24 -30.99
C GLY A 637 -23.51 -14.61 -30.41
N ASP A 638 -23.38 -13.38 -29.90
CA ASP A 638 -24.42 -12.73 -29.08
C ASP A 638 -25.75 -12.49 -29.79
N LEU A 639 -25.71 -12.34 -31.11
CA LEU A 639 -26.89 -12.13 -31.95
C LEU A 639 -27.46 -13.43 -32.54
N GLY A 640 -26.83 -14.59 -32.28
CA GLY A 640 -27.34 -15.90 -32.66
C GLY A 640 -28.75 -16.16 -32.11
N ALA A 641 -29.53 -17.05 -32.73
CA ALA A 641 -30.91 -17.31 -32.29
C ALA A 641 -31.02 -18.50 -31.34
N GLU A 642 -30.11 -19.46 -31.44
CA GLU A 642 -30.20 -20.79 -30.84
C GLU A 642 -29.36 -20.89 -29.58
N LEU A 643 -29.94 -21.45 -28.51
CA LEU A 643 -29.24 -21.81 -27.30
C LEU A 643 -28.83 -23.28 -27.40
N VAL A 644 -27.52 -23.54 -27.29
CA VAL A 644 -26.95 -24.88 -27.39
C VAL A 644 -26.05 -25.13 -26.18
N PHE A 645 -25.80 -26.41 -25.90
CA PHE A 645 -24.72 -26.81 -25.01
C PHE A 645 -23.54 -27.32 -25.82
N TRP A 646 -22.34 -27.09 -25.31
CA TRP A 646 -21.19 -27.93 -25.62
C TRP A 646 -20.89 -28.78 -24.40
N THR A 647 -20.69 -30.08 -24.59
CA THR A 647 -20.43 -31.03 -23.50
C THR A 647 -19.02 -31.60 -23.58
N ALA A 648 -18.40 -31.83 -22.43
CA ALA A 648 -17.06 -32.38 -22.32
C ALA A 648 -16.91 -33.34 -21.12
N PRO A 649 -15.95 -34.28 -21.15
CA PRO A 649 -15.64 -35.15 -20.01
C PRO A 649 -14.84 -34.44 -18.91
N GLY A 650 -14.34 -33.22 -19.16
CA GLY A 650 -13.49 -32.48 -18.25
C GLY A 650 -13.41 -30.99 -18.60
N PRO A 651 -12.76 -30.18 -17.75
CA PRO A 651 -12.67 -28.73 -17.93
C PRO A 651 -11.88 -28.31 -19.17
N THR A 652 -11.01 -29.18 -19.68
CA THR A 652 -10.17 -28.93 -20.86
C THR A 652 -10.74 -29.55 -22.15
N GLY A 653 -12.00 -29.95 -22.15
CA GLY A 653 -12.62 -30.58 -23.32
C GLY A 653 -12.29 -32.07 -23.48
N PRO A 654 -12.41 -32.62 -24.71
CA PRO A 654 -12.92 -31.95 -25.90
C PRO A 654 -14.42 -31.62 -25.77
N PHE A 655 -14.80 -30.41 -26.19
CA PHE A 655 -16.19 -29.93 -26.16
C PHE A 655 -16.92 -30.29 -27.45
N THR A 656 -18.11 -30.90 -27.33
CA THR A 656 -18.97 -31.28 -28.46
C THR A 656 -20.32 -30.59 -28.38
N VAL A 657 -20.70 -29.89 -29.45
CA VAL A 657 -21.97 -29.15 -29.55
C VAL A 657 -23.17 -30.09 -29.62
N THR A 658 -24.28 -29.68 -29.01
CA THR A 658 -25.56 -30.40 -29.06
C THR A 658 -26.54 -29.77 -30.04
N ALA A 659 -27.66 -30.43 -30.31
CA ALA A 659 -28.80 -29.77 -30.93
C ALA A 659 -29.30 -28.60 -30.04
N PRO A 660 -29.93 -27.56 -30.62
CA PRO A 660 -30.54 -26.47 -29.87
C PRO A 660 -31.55 -26.97 -28.84
N VAL A 661 -31.42 -26.46 -27.61
CA VAL A 661 -32.32 -26.77 -26.49
C VAL A 661 -33.41 -25.71 -26.30
N ALA A 662 -33.17 -24.49 -26.80
CA ALA A 662 -34.11 -23.38 -26.76
C ALA A 662 -33.70 -22.31 -27.79
N THR A 663 -34.53 -21.27 -27.94
CA THR A 663 -34.24 -20.13 -28.82
C THR A 663 -34.47 -18.80 -28.10
N ALA A 664 -33.59 -17.83 -28.33
CA ALA A 664 -33.70 -16.47 -27.81
C ALA A 664 -33.36 -15.44 -28.91
N PRO A 665 -34.13 -15.35 -30.01
CA PRO A 665 -33.82 -14.45 -31.12
C PRO A 665 -34.04 -12.99 -30.72
N SER A 666 -33.15 -12.13 -31.22
CA SER A 666 -33.37 -10.68 -31.29
C SER A 666 -34.36 -10.35 -32.41
N ASP A 667 -35.08 -9.23 -32.29
CA ASP A 667 -36.04 -8.75 -33.28
C ASP A 667 -35.65 -7.33 -33.74
N PRO A 668 -35.00 -7.21 -34.91
CA PRO A 668 -34.62 -5.92 -35.48
C PRO A 668 -35.80 -4.98 -35.75
N GLY A 669 -37.01 -5.52 -36.00
CA GLY A 669 -38.19 -4.72 -36.32
C GLY A 669 -38.72 -3.93 -35.12
N SER A 670 -38.70 -4.54 -33.93
CA SER A 670 -39.06 -3.86 -32.67
C SER A 670 -37.86 -3.20 -31.95
N GLY A 671 -36.65 -3.55 -32.38
CA GLY A 671 -35.39 -3.16 -31.72
C GLY A 671 -35.07 -4.02 -30.49
N ALA A 672 -35.81 -5.11 -30.25
CA ALA A 672 -35.59 -5.97 -29.09
C ALA A 672 -34.32 -6.81 -29.28
N VAL A 673 -33.43 -6.78 -28.30
CA VAL A 673 -32.19 -7.55 -28.29
C VAL A 673 -32.21 -8.55 -27.15
N ARG A 674 -31.80 -9.79 -27.42
CA ARG A 674 -31.67 -10.86 -26.43
C ARG A 674 -30.27 -11.45 -26.54
N TYR A 675 -29.53 -11.52 -25.45
CA TYR A 675 -28.09 -11.82 -25.47
C TYR A 675 -27.63 -12.37 -24.12
N MET A 676 -26.37 -12.82 -24.04
CA MET A 676 -25.72 -13.34 -22.83
C MET A 676 -26.59 -14.35 -22.06
N PRO A 677 -26.87 -15.53 -22.63
CA PRO A 677 -27.47 -16.60 -21.86
C PRO A 677 -26.50 -17.10 -20.77
N LEU A 678 -26.96 -17.15 -19.53
CA LEU A 678 -26.17 -17.64 -18.39
C LEU A 678 -26.88 -18.81 -17.72
N ALA A 679 -26.12 -19.82 -17.28
CA ALA A 679 -26.63 -20.97 -16.53
C ALA A 679 -26.49 -20.73 -15.02
N HIS A 680 -27.48 -21.17 -14.26
CA HIS A 680 -27.58 -21.03 -12.81
C HIS A 680 -27.69 -22.42 -12.16
N PRO A 681 -26.60 -23.21 -12.11
CA PRO A 681 -26.65 -24.62 -11.68
C PRO A 681 -27.07 -24.81 -10.22
N SER A 682 -26.84 -23.81 -9.37
CA SER A 682 -27.27 -23.75 -7.97
C SER A 682 -28.75 -23.40 -7.78
N MET A 683 -29.38 -22.84 -8.81
CA MET A 683 -30.73 -22.27 -8.72
C MET A 683 -31.79 -23.32 -9.07
N PHE A 684 -32.66 -23.64 -8.12
CA PHE A 684 -33.78 -24.60 -8.24
C PHE A 684 -33.35 -25.93 -8.89
N PRO A 685 -32.39 -26.67 -8.29
CA PRO A 685 -31.79 -27.83 -8.91
C PRO A 685 -32.83 -28.93 -9.15
N GLU A 686 -32.96 -29.34 -10.40
CA GLU A 686 -33.84 -30.42 -10.86
C GLU A 686 -33.01 -31.39 -11.71
N ALA A 687 -33.20 -32.70 -11.56
CA ALA A 687 -32.42 -33.70 -12.29
C ALA A 687 -32.66 -33.57 -13.81
N GLY A 688 -31.59 -33.68 -14.61
CA GLY A 688 -31.69 -33.58 -16.07
C GLY A 688 -32.06 -32.19 -16.61
N SER A 689 -32.01 -31.12 -15.80
CA SER A 689 -32.27 -29.76 -16.26
C SER A 689 -31.45 -28.71 -15.50
N VAL A 690 -31.30 -27.53 -16.08
CA VAL A 690 -30.63 -26.38 -15.47
C VAL A 690 -31.48 -25.13 -15.65
N VAL A 691 -31.48 -24.24 -14.66
CA VAL A 691 -32.06 -22.90 -14.84
C VAL A 691 -31.06 -22.06 -15.61
N ALA A 692 -31.54 -21.31 -16.58
CA ALA A 692 -30.75 -20.33 -17.31
C ALA A 692 -31.49 -18.99 -17.31
N SER A 693 -30.76 -17.91 -17.55
CA SER A 693 -31.32 -16.61 -17.87
C SER A 693 -30.75 -16.09 -19.18
N TYR A 694 -31.37 -15.07 -19.75
CA TYR A 694 -30.78 -14.25 -20.80
C TYR A 694 -31.14 -12.78 -20.59
N SER A 695 -30.23 -11.90 -20.99
CA SER A 695 -30.45 -10.45 -20.96
C SER A 695 -31.43 -10.02 -22.03
N ARG A 696 -32.24 -9.01 -21.72
CA ARG A 696 -33.19 -8.37 -22.65
C ARG A 696 -32.90 -6.88 -22.67
N ASN A 697 -32.92 -6.27 -23.84
CA ASN A 697 -32.78 -4.82 -24.01
C ASN A 697 -33.53 -4.34 -25.25
N ASN A 698 -33.57 -3.02 -25.46
CA ASN A 698 -34.02 -2.40 -26.70
C ASN A 698 -32.96 -1.43 -27.23
N THR A 699 -32.75 -1.42 -28.55
CA THR A 699 -31.82 -0.47 -29.21
C THR A 699 -32.28 0.99 -29.07
N ASP A 700 -33.55 1.23 -28.78
CA ASP A 700 -34.10 2.54 -28.44
C ASP A 700 -34.16 2.71 -26.92
N PHE A 701 -33.16 3.40 -26.36
CA PHE A 701 -33.05 3.64 -24.92
C PHE A 701 -34.23 4.43 -24.34
N ALA A 702 -34.92 5.25 -25.14
CA ALA A 702 -36.09 5.99 -24.66
C ALA A 702 -37.24 5.04 -24.29
N LYS A 703 -37.37 3.90 -24.99
CA LYS A 703 -38.34 2.86 -24.62
C LYS A 703 -37.98 2.19 -23.30
N VAL A 704 -36.69 1.97 -23.05
CA VAL A 704 -36.21 1.39 -21.78
C VAL A 704 -36.45 2.34 -20.62
N LEU A 705 -36.24 3.65 -20.81
CA LEU A 705 -36.55 4.64 -19.79
C LEU A 705 -38.05 4.75 -19.50
N ALA A 706 -38.89 4.62 -20.52
CA ALA A 706 -40.36 4.65 -20.38
C ALA A 706 -40.92 3.36 -19.77
N ASP A 707 -40.32 2.21 -20.09
CA ASP A 707 -40.66 0.90 -19.56
C ASP A 707 -39.38 0.11 -19.19
N PRO A 708 -38.88 0.27 -17.95
CA PRO A 708 -37.70 -0.45 -17.46
C PRO A 708 -37.85 -1.97 -17.47
N THR A 709 -39.07 -2.52 -17.56
CA THR A 709 -39.29 -3.97 -17.59
C THR A 709 -38.78 -4.64 -18.87
N LEU A 710 -38.54 -3.83 -19.93
CA LEU A 710 -37.88 -4.26 -21.17
C LEU A 710 -36.38 -4.56 -20.96
N TYR A 711 -35.79 -4.10 -19.86
CA TYR A 711 -34.38 -4.22 -19.52
C TYR A 711 -34.20 -4.99 -18.21
N ARG A 712 -34.74 -6.21 -18.16
CA ARG A 712 -34.58 -7.14 -17.03
C ARG A 712 -34.30 -8.54 -17.57
N PRO A 713 -33.44 -9.35 -16.91
CA PRO A 713 -33.18 -10.71 -17.33
C PRO A 713 -34.47 -11.54 -17.28
N ARG A 714 -34.52 -12.61 -18.09
CA ARG A 714 -35.62 -13.58 -18.06
C ARG A 714 -35.06 -14.98 -17.81
N PHE A 715 -35.64 -15.68 -16.84
CA PHE A 715 -35.25 -17.02 -16.46
C PHE A 715 -36.11 -18.08 -17.16
N LEU A 716 -35.49 -19.21 -17.50
CA LEU A 716 -36.13 -20.37 -18.11
C LEU A 716 -35.42 -21.65 -17.65
N ARG A 717 -36.14 -22.78 -17.65
CA ARG A 717 -35.56 -24.09 -17.40
C ARG A 717 -35.21 -24.77 -18.72
N LEU A 718 -33.97 -25.25 -18.83
CA LEU A 718 -33.45 -25.94 -20.01
C LEU A 718 -33.20 -27.42 -19.68
N PRO A 719 -33.56 -28.36 -20.57
CA PRO A 719 -33.15 -29.75 -20.42
C PRO A 719 -31.63 -29.86 -20.61
N LEU A 720 -30.96 -30.61 -19.74
CA LEU A 720 -29.56 -30.97 -19.95
C LEU A 720 -29.50 -32.11 -20.96
N PRO A 721 -28.59 -32.04 -21.94
CA PRO A 721 -28.37 -33.14 -22.87
C PRO A 721 -27.75 -34.33 -22.13
N ASP A 722 -28.18 -35.53 -22.53
CA ASP A 722 -27.69 -36.82 -22.01
C ASP A 722 -26.19 -36.98 -22.13
#